data_AF-A0A179FF04-F1
#
_entry.id   AF-A0A179FF04-F1
#
_cell.length_a   1.000
_cell.length_b   1.000
_cell.length_c   1.000
_cell.angle_alpha   90.00
_cell.angle_beta   90.00
_cell.angle_gamma   90.00
#
_symmetry.space_group_name_H-M   'P 1'
#
loop_
_entity.id
_entity.type
_entity.pdbx_description
1 polymer ?
#
loop_
_entity_poly.entity_id
_entity_poly.type
_entity_poly.pdbx_seq_one_letter_code
_entity_poly.pdbx_strand_id
1 'polypeptide(L)'
;MISIDSDSVLSDCTSSTTASSERSSPALLCSDEDDPLIPSAADIKRTYHVGKATWAFFLQEALNMPQGLWPTKLLDPYIALSQVPALPSELPRSNVLHGRPRWHLRQRARGIKYPETSVSGNEWDPALVSGRRVTFCLGHQDSLRCGISPQAAACYLGTSSMTMNSIAVLTLCWSYVLSTRFLELQGKLVQYSTHRLRPQRGSKPHQPTLYLDGASPALVRWLCAILCPGLGWSAPGKLLPPWAASIDANVGIAVSAPASAEGTLAAPNSSEAIELLLELCRLCGLGTEADQNDQDWTALPPYKAGFFAALMLPFYRFTGLRPQFPPPHLSTKDAAGFDDNIDQAATRRLAQGLRYFMTLSLHPPSLGSILWSIFWQPDIECNLVSPWLAAIIDTLDPTIHAKRAEILVKTFASRRPKVAFWWLALCLLGDVSVLDWIRRYAQTQSEQYGYGSLSPPDPMVSAWVGSKQSFLDFDKTSCYTGPSDLVTRADLLRCRFDCKLQDSASTTLSWRPFGHTSKQCIEPDLWPSLEADYVREYSTFTWYLGKQRRATSLGYQRESGRAIEEVRDMVEVRLPGDKCQAPCRHDIKLAPSKEATLNMLSLLVEDASGTRHWANAAVLLQNLHPWMRDWEGLDTMEIPDRRAPDADDTPKRPSWFLQEWIEGMHEGNE
;
A
#
# COMPACT_ATOMS: atom_id res chain seq x y z
N MET A 1 -25.77 48.58 8.57
CA MET A 1 -26.94 48.84 9.43
C MET A 1 -27.46 47.47 9.85
N ILE A 2 -27.42 47.21 11.16
CA ILE A 2 -27.77 45.96 11.89
C ILE A 2 -26.81 44.77 11.70
N SER A 3 -25.88 44.70 12.65
CA SER A 3 -25.16 43.52 13.16
C SER A 3 -25.98 42.90 14.29
N ILE A 4 -25.83 41.60 14.58
CA ILE A 4 -25.80 40.99 15.93
C ILE A 4 -25.31 39.53 15.81
N ASP A 5 -24.28 39.22 16.59
CA ASP A 5 -23.75 37.90 16.97
C ASP A 5 -24.74 37.08 17.79
N SER A 6 -24.65 35.74 17.79
CA SER A 6 -24.81 34.94 19.02
C SER A 6 -24.17 33.57 18.91
N ASP A 7 -23.41 33.24 19.96
CA ASP A 7 -22.68 32.02 20.26
C ASP A 7 -23.56 30.82 20.70
N SER A 8 -22.91 29.65 20.65
CA SER A 8 -22.90 28.54 21.63
C SER A 8 -24.20 27.84 22.04
N VAL A 9 -24.22 26.51 21.85
CA VAL A 9 -24.53 25.54 22.92
C VAL A 9 -23.58 24.34 22.79
N LEU A 10 -22.49 24.41 23.54
CA LEU A 10 -21.60 23.33 23.97
C LEU A 10 -21.56 23.50 25.49
N SER A 11 -22.05 22.52 26.25
CA SER A 11 -22.06 22.50 27.73
C SER A 11 -22.19 21.01 28.10
N ASP A 12 -21.07 20.37 28.45
CA ASP A 12 -20.42 20.29 29.76
C ASP A 12 -20.96 19.14 30.62
N CYS A 13 -20.13 18.11 30.75
CA CYS A 13 -19.96 17.37 31.99
C CYS A 13 -18.46 17.16 32.20
N THR A 14 -17.83 18.19 32.73
CA THR A 14 -16.51 18.14 33.35
C THR A 14 -16.66 17.66 34.78
N SER A 15 -16.30 16.40 35.04
CA SER A 15 -15.85 15.99 36.38
C SER A 15 -14.34 15.84 36.33
N SER A 16 -13.67 16.83 36.90
CA SER A 16 -12.24 16.90 37.12
C SER A 16 -11.72 15.66 37.85
N THR A 17 -10.82 14.92 37.22
CA THR A 17 -9.77 14.21 37.94
C THR A 17 -8.46 14.54 37.22
N THR A 18 -7.69 15.42 37.84
CA THR A 18 -6.30 15.70 37.52
C THR A 18 -5.49 14.41 37.62
N ALA A 19 -5.37 13.69 36.51
CA ALA A 19 -4.32 12.70 36.31
C ALA A 19 -3.14 13.42 35.68
N SER A 20 -2.07 13.55 36.46
CA SER A 20 -0.76 13.99 36.05
C SER A 20 -0.35 13.38 34.72
N SER A 21 -0.05 14.24 33.74
CA SER A 21 0.70 13.89 32.53
C SER A 21 2.11 13.49 32.96
N GLU A 22 2.29 12.24 33.37
CA GLU A 22 3.60 11.61 33.30
C GLU A 22 3.88 11.35 31.82
N ARG A 23 4.85 12.07 31.26
CA ARG A 23 5.49 11.66 30.00
C ARG A 23 6.06 10.27 30.25
N SER A 24 5.34 9.23 29.86
CA SER A 24 5.86 7.86 29.94
C SER A 24 7.11 7.81 29.07
N SER A 25 8.27 7.63 29.68
CA SER A 25 9.49 7.26 28.95
C SER A 25 9.16 6.09 28.01
N PRO A 26 9.61 6.12 26.74
CA PRO A 26 9.24 5.08 25.79
C PRO A 26 9.71 3.72 26.30
N ALA A 27 8.77 2.79 26.53
CA ALA A 27 9.05 1.48 27.07
C ALA A 27 10.10 0.74 26.21
N LEU A 28 11.11 0.19 26.87
CA LEU A 28 12.21 -0.54 26.24
C LEU A 28 11.94 -2.04 26.27
N LEU A 29 12.43 -2.74 25.25
CA LEU A 29 12.38 -4.20 25.22
C LEU A 29 13.43 -4.76 26.20
N CYS A 30 12.96 -5.37 27.28
CA CYS A 30 13.78 -6.14 28.20
C CYS A 30 13.69 -7.62 27.87
N SER A 31 14.79 -8.36 28.05
CA SER A 31 14.83 -9.82 27.94
C SER A 31 14.36 -10.49 29.23
N ASP A 32 13.79 -11.67 29.10
CA ASP A 32 13.52 -12.60 30.19
C ASP A 32 13.74 -14.02 29.64
N GLU A 33 14.53 -14.83 30.34
CA GLU A 33 14.90 -16.17 29.86
C GLU A 33 13.85 -17.22 30.22
N ASP A 34 13.03 -16.96 31.24
CA ASP A 34 12.06 -17.91 31.79
C ASP A 34 10.61 -17.61 31.32
N ASP A 35 10.40 -16.51 30.61
CA ASP A 35 9.08 -16.07 30.20
C ASP A 35 8.72 -16.58 28.79
N PRO A 36 7.53 -17.17 28.60
CA PRO A 36 7.13 -17.76 27.32
C PRO A 36 6.78 -16.73 26.23
N LEU A 37 6.58 -15.46 26.56
CA LEU A 37 6.28 -14.37 25.60
C LEU A 37 7.46 -13.43 25.37
N ILE A 38 8.28 -13.19 26.40
CA ILE A 38 9.44 -12.31 26.31
C ILE A 38 10.60 -13.06 25.64
N PRO A 39 11.26 -12.48 24.63
CA PRO A 39 12.41 -13.13 24.01
C PRO A 39 13.65 -13.10 24.91
N SER A 40 14.49 -14.14 24.78
CA SER A 40 15.79 -14.22 25.46
C SER A 40 16.74 -13.09 25.05
N ALA A 41 17.71 -12.76 25.91
CA ALA A 41 18.73 -11.77 25.58
C ALA A 41 19.57 -12.20 24.36
N ALA A 42 19.79 -13.51 24.23
CA ALA A 42 20.50 -14.11 23.12
C ALA A 42 19.75 -13.93 21.78
N ASP A 43 18.44 -14.13 21.76
CA ASP A 43 17.63 -14.01 20.54
C ASP A 43 17.42 -12.55 20.14
N ILE A 44 17.25 -11.63 21.10
CA ILE A 44 17.24 -10.18 20.83
C ILE A 44 18.54 -9.78 20.15
N LYS A 45 19.68 -10.15 20.75
CA LYS A 45 21.02 -9.82 20.24
C LYS A 45 21.25 -10.42 18.85
N ARG A 46 20.93 -11.72 18.68
CA ARG A 46 21.07 -12.42 17.38
C ARG A 46 20.25 -11.73 16.31
N THR A 47 18.97 -11.47 16.56
CA THR A 47 18.04 -10.86 15.61
C THR A 47 18.51 -9.47 15.18
N TYR A 48 18.94 -8.65 16.13
CA TYR A 48 19.48 -7.32 15.84
C TYR A 48 20.74 -7.39 14.96
N HIS A 49 21.71 -8.25 15.28
CA HIS A 49 22.93 -8.35 14.47
C HIS A 49 22.69 -8.93 13.08
N VAL A 50 21.81 -9.92 12.94
CA VAL A 50 21.39 -10.46 11.64
C VAL A 50 20.70 -9.38 10.81
N GLY A 51 19.76 -8.63 11.40
CA GLY A 51 19.11 -7.50 10.74
C GLY A 51 20.14 -6.46 10.29
N LYS A 52 21.08 -6.10 11.16
CA LYS A 52 22.10 -5.08 10.86
C LYS A 52 23.00 -5.51 9.72
N ALA A 53 23.49 -6.75 9.73
CA ALA A 53 24.30 -7.30 8.64
C ALA A 53 23.53 -7.33 7.32
N THR A 54 22.25 -7.72 7.36
CA THR A 54 21.37 -7.81 6.18
C THR A 54 21.12 -6.44 5.56
N TRP A 55 20.72 -5.45 6.35
CA TRP A 55 20.43 -4.11 5.83
C TRP A 55 21.68 -3.33 5.47
N ALA A 56 22.81 -3.54 6.17
CA ALA A 56 24.09 -2.95 5.80
C ALA A 56 24.58 -3.49 4.45
N PHE A 57 24.37 -4.79 4.17
CA PHE A 57 24.66 -5.37 2.86
C PHE A 57 23.87 -4.67 1.75
N PHE A 58 22.54 -4.55 1.89
CA PHE A 58 21.73 -3.89 0.86
C PHE A 58 22.05 -2.39 0.71
N LEU A 59 22.37 -1.70 1.81
CA LEU A 59 22.80 -0.31 1.76
C LEU A 59 24.14 -0.17 1.03
N GLN A 60 25.08 -1.10 1.25
CA GLN A 60 26.36 -1.11 0.54
C GLN A 60 26.17 -1.38 -0.95
N GLU A 61 25.31 -2.34 -1.31
CA GLU A 61 24.94 -2.59 -2.71
C GLU A 61 24.37 -1.33 -3.36
N ALA A 62 23.47 -0.62 -2.67
CA ALA A 62 22.91 0.64 -3.14
C ALA A 62 23.95 1.75 -3.34
N LEU A 63 24.95 1.83 -2.45
CA LEU A 63 26.05 2.79 -2.55
C LEU A 63 27.00 2.49 -3.72
N ASN A 64 27.10 1.22 -4.13
CA ASN A 64 27.90 0.79 -5.27
C ASN A 64 27.19 1.07 -6.62
N MET A 65 25.88 1.36 -6.62
CA MET A 65 25.14 1.66 -7.84
C MET A 65 25.48 3.05 -8.38
N PRO A 66 25.62 3.24 -9.70
CA PRO A 66 25.91 4.55 -10.29
C PRO A 66 24.84 5.59 -9.95
N GLN A 67 25.23 6.80 -9.61
CA GLN A 67 24.31 7.89 -9.28
C GLN A 67 23.40 8.23 -10.48
N GLY A 68 22.11 8.42 -10.22
CA GLY A 68 21.09 8.75 -11.23
C GLY A 68 20.67 7.61 -12.16
N LEU A 69 21.38 6.48 -12.14
CA LEU A 69 21.00 5.26 -12.83
C LEU A 69 20.29 4.29 -11.87
N TRP A 70 19.39 3.51 -12.43
CA TRP A 70 18.54 2.56 -11.72
C TRP A 70 18.67 1.17 -12.33
N PRO A 71 18.45 0.09 -11.56
CA PRO A 71 18.40 -1.25 -12.14
C PRO A 71 17.34 -1.29 -13.27
N THR A 72 17.71 -1.72 -14.46
CA THR A 72 16.81 -1.69 -15.64
C THR A 72 15.47 -2.36 -15.36
N LYS A 73 15.50 -3.47 -14.61
CA LYS A 73 14.31 -4.23 -14.22
C LYS A 73 13.35 -3.45 -13.31
N LEU A 74 13.87 -2.58 -12.44
CA LEU A 74 13.05 -1.73 -11.56
C LEU A 74 12.20 -0.75 -12.37
N LEU A 75 12.67 -0.33 -13.55
CA LEU A 75 12.00 0.64 -14.42
C LEU A 75 11.02 0.02 -15.40
N ASP A 76 10.82 -1.30 -15.33
CA ASP A 76 9.70 -1.98 -15.96
C ASP A 76 8.54 -2.10 -14.95
N PRO A 77 7.47 -1.28 -15.06
CA PRO A 77 6.37 -1.32 -14.10
C PRO A 77 5.58 -2.65 -14.17
N TYR A 78 5.75 -3.45 -15.22
CA TYR A 78 5.08 -4.74 -15.36
C TYR A 78 5.58 -5.79 -14.36
N ILE A 79 6.74 -5.60 -13.73
CA ILE A 79 7.22 -6.51 -12.67
C ILE A 79 6.27 -6.56 -11.46
N ALA A 80 5.47 -5.50 -11.28
CA ALA A 80 4.50 -5.38 -10.19
C ALA A 80 3.09 -5.89 -10.57
N LEU A 81 2.88 -6.37 -11.80
CA LEU A 81 1.58 -6.81 -12.31
C LEU A 81 1.54 -8.34 -12.49
N SER A 82 1.60 -9.13 -11.42
CA SER A 82 1.41 -10.60 -11.53
C SER A 82 -0.06 -10.96 -11.75
N GLN A 83 -0.83 -11.17 -10.68
CA GLN A 83 -2.24 -11.59 -10.75
C GLN A 83 -3.22 -10.41 -10.63
N VAL A 84 -2.76 -9.18 -10.83
CA VAL A 84 -3.58 -7.96 -10.77
C VAL A 84 -4.72 -8.07 -11.79
N PRO A 85 -5.98 -7.90 -11.41
CA PRO A 85 -7.09 -7.93 -12.36
C PRO A 85 -7.20 -6.60 -13.10
N ALA A 86 -7.58 -6.64 -14.38
CA ALA A 86 -7.94 -5.42 -15.10
C ALA A 86 -9.25 -4.85 -14.52
N LEU A 87 -9.34 -3.52 -14.42
CA LEU A 87 -10.63 -2.86 -14.24
C LEU A 87 -11.61 -3.32 -15.32
N PRO A 88 -12.92 -3.49 -15.04
CA PRO A 88 -13.91 -3.86 -16.05
C PRO A 88 -13.96 -2.88 -17.24
N SER A 89 -14.31 -3.38 -18.43
CA SER A 89 -14.46 -2.56 -19.65
C SER A 89 -15.59 -1.55 -19.54
N GLU A 90 -16.55 -1.81 -18.67
CA GLU A 90 -17.66 -0.93 -18.35
C GLU A 90 -17.76 -0.79 -16.83
N LEU A 91 -17.50 0.41 -16.34
CA LEU A 91 -17.57 0.77 -14.93
C LEU A 91 -18.96 1.30 -14.59
N PRO A 92 -19.45 1.02 -13.37
CA PRO A 92 -20.70 1.61 -12.93
C PRO A 92 -20.55 3.12 -12.79
N ARG A 93 -21.67 3.84 -12.93
CA ARG A 93 -21.74 5.28 -12.64
C ARG A 93 -21.80 5.60 -11.13
N SER A 94 -21.83 4.57 -10.28
CA SER A 94 -21.76 4.71 -8.82
C SER A 94 -20.40 5.25 -8.37
N ASN A 95 -20.36 5.74 -7.14
CA ASN A 95 -19.14 6.28 -6.53
C ASN A 95 -18.23 5.18 -5.96
N VAL A 96 -18.69 3.92 -6.00
CA VAL A 96 -18.02 2.78 -5.39
C VAL A 96 -18.13 1.58 -6.33
N LEU A 97 -17.05 0.81 -6.41
CA LEU A 97 -16.97 -0.49 -7.04
C LEU A 97 -16.55 -1.53 -6.00
N HIS A 98 -17.13 -2.72 -6.06
CA HIS A 98 -16.73 -3.82 -5.20
C HIS A 98 -16.12 -4.94 -6.02
N GLY A 99 -15.23 -5.70 -5.38
CA GLY A 99 -14.75 -6.96 -5.91
C GLY A 99 -14.40 -7.96 -4.81
N ARG A 100 -14.16 -9.21 -5.20
CA ARG A 100 -13.73 -10.28 -4.30
C ARG A 100 -12.69 -11.18 -4.98
N PRO A 101 -11.57 -11.50 -4.31
CA PRO A 101 -10.68 -12.56 -4.77
C PRO A 101 -11.33 -13.92 -4.52
N ARG A 102 -10.94 -14.92 -5.31
CA ARG A 102 -11.26 -16.33 -5.10
C ARG A 102 -9.97 -17.12 -4.97
N TRP A 103 -9.99 -18.14 -4.12
CA TRP A 103 -8.85 -18.95 -3.75
C TRP A 103 -9.18 -20.43 -3.96
N HIS A 104 -8.26 -21.20 -4.53
CA HIS A 104 -8.35 -22.65 -4.52
C HIS A 104 -7.58 -23.20 -3.31
N LEU A 105 -8.23 -24.02 -2.51
CA LEU A 105 -7.59 -24.84 -1.48
C LEU A 105 -7.34 -26.23 -2.07
N ARG A 106 -6.21 -26.41 -2.76
CA ARG A 106 -5.89 -27.66 -3.48
C ARG A 106 -5.09 -28.58 -2.59
N GLN A 107 -5.52 -29.84 -2.47
CA GLN A 107 -4.68 -30.87 -1.89
C GLN A 107 -3.50 -31.15 -2.83
N ARG A 108 -2.27 -31.20 -2.29
CA ARG A 108 -1.12 -31.68 -3.05
C ARG A 108 -1.32 -33.17 -3.28
N ALA A 109 -1.66 -33.55 -4.52
CA ALA A 109 -1.82 -34.95 -4.86
C ALA A 109 -0.48 -35.67 -4.65
N ARG A 110 -0.47 -36.74 -3.84
CA ARG A 110 0.58 -37.76 -3.93
C ARG A 110 0.46 -38.44 -5.30
N GLY A 111 1.07 -37.85 -6.33
CA GLY A 111 1.34 -38.52 -7.60
C GLY A 111 0.16 -38.76 -8.56
N ILE A 112 -1.05 -38.29 -8.31
CA ILE A 112 -2.16 -38.41 -9.28
C ILE A 112 -2.27 -37.10 -10.08
N LYS A 113 -1.82 -37.14 -11.33
CA LYS A 113 -2.10 -36.09 -12.33
C LYS A 113 -3.61 -36.08 -12.56
N TYR A 114 -4.31 -35.11 -11.99
CA TYR A 114 -5.63 -34.77 -12.50
C TYR A 114 -5.45 -34.25 -13.93
N PRO A 115 -6.30 -34.67 -14.88
CA PRO A 115 -6.33 -33.98 -16.17
C PRO A 115 -6.59 -32.49 -15.89
N GLU A 116 -5.93 -31.63 -16.65
CA GLU A 116 -6.26 -30.21 -16.71
C GLU A 116 -7.73 -30.11 -17.13
N THR A 117 -8.63 -30.15 -16.14
CA THR A 117 -10.05 -29.92 -16.38
C THR A 117 -10.14 -28.48 -16.85
N SER A 118 -10.42 -28.34 -18.14
CA SER A 118 -10.99 -27.16 -18.75
C SER A 118 -11.81 -26.41 -17.72
N VAL A 119 -11.52 -25.11 -17.57
CA VAL A 119 -12.26 -24.15 -16.74
C VAL A 119 -13.70 -24.05 -17.29
N SER A 120 -14.49 -25.09 -17.11
CA SER A 120 -15.94 -25.02 -17.20
C SER A 120 -16.37 -24.38 -15.90
N GLY A 121 -16.99 -23.21 -15.98
CA GLY A 121 -17.45 -22.40 -14.85
C GLY A 121 -18.57 -23.05 -14.05
N ASN A 122 -18.34 -24.25 -13.51
CA ASN A 122 -19.19 -24.80 -12.47
C ASN A 122 -18.96 -23.95 -11.23
N GLU A 123 -19.98 -23.18 -10.87
CA GLU A 123 -20.06 -22.30 -9.70
C GLU A 123 -19.93 -23.07 -8.36
N TRP A 124 -19.81 -24.41 -8.42
CA TRP A 124 -19.84 -25.38 -7.32
C TRP A 124 -18.58 -26.23 -7.22
N ASP A 125 -17.38 -25.65 -7.42
CA ASP A 125 -16.14 -26.29 -6.94
C ASP A 125 -16.01 -26.02 -5.43
N PRO A 126 -16.18 -27.02 -4.55
CA PRO A 126 -16.07 -26.82 -3.10
C PRO A 126 -14.66 -26.39 -2.67
N ALA A 127 -13.64 -26.59 -3.52
CA ALA A 127 -12.28 -26.12 -3.26
C ALA A 127 -12.10 -24.63 -3.57
N LEU A 128 -13.06 -23.97 -4.24
CA LEU A 128 -12.99 -22.56 -4.61
C LEU A 128 -13.70 -21.68 -3.57
N VAL A 129 -12.91 -21.05 -2.70
CA VAL A 129 -13.38 -20.22 -1.60
C VAL A 129 -13.29 -18.73 -1.95
N SER A 130 -14.28 -17.95 -1.53
CA SER A 130 -14.24 -16.48 -1.71
C SER A 130 -13.44 -15.84 -0.59
N GLY A 131 -12.59 -14.87 -0.93
CA GLY A 131 -11.95 -14.01 0.05
C GLY A 131 -12.78 -12.77 0.40
N ARG A 132 -12.19 -11.90 1.21
CA ARG A 132 -12.81 -10.65 1.69
C ARG A 132 -13.31 -9.75 0.55
N ARG A 133 -14.39 -9.03 0.81
CA ARG A 133 -14.90 -8.01 -0.12
C ARG A 133 -14.02 -6.77 -0.08
N VAL A 134 -13.58 -6.34 -1.25
CA VAL A 134 -12.77 -5.13 -1.42
C VAL A 134 -13.58 -4.03 -2.07
N THR A 135 -13.32 -2.80 -1.64
CA THR A 135 -14.08 -1.61 -2.02
C THR A 135 -13.14 -0.58 -2.64
N PHE A 136 -13.51 -0.09 -3.82
CA PHE A 136 -12.76 0.89 -4.58
C PHE A 136 -13.57 2.18 -4.69
N CYS A 137 -12.98 3.29 -4.28
CA CYS A 137 -13.57 4.62 -4.44
C CYS A 137 -13.41 5.09 -5.88
N LEU A 138 -14.54 5.36 -6.55
CA LEU A 138 -14.59 5.73 -7.97
C LEU A 138 -14.62 7.25 -8.21
N GLY A 139 -14.66 8.07 -7.15
CA GLY A 139 -14.56 9.51 -7.32
C GLY A 139 -14.46 10.29 -6.01
N HIS A 140 -14.05 11.55 -6.14
CA HIS A 140 -13.85 12.49 -5.04
C HIS A 140 -14.48 13.84 -5.34
N GLN A 141 -14.71 14.64 -4.30
CA GLN A 141 -15.30 15.98 -4.47
C GLN A 141 -14.33 16.98 -5.09
N ASP A 142 -13.05 16.91 -4.73
CA ASP A 142 -12.02 17.88 -5.14
C ASP A 142 -10.85 17.24 -5.88
N SER A 143 -10.13 18.02 -6.69
CA SER A 143 -8.85 17.62 -7.28
C SER A 143 -7.73 17.58 -6.24
N LEU A 144 -6.72 16.74 -6.47
CA LEU A 144 -5.52 16.72 -5.65
C LEU A 144 -4.64 17.91 -6.04
N ARG A 145 -4.31 18.77 -5.08
CA ARG A 145 -3.50 19.97 -5.33
C ARG A 145 -2.00 19.66 -5.23
N CYS A 146 -1.30 19.81 -6.33
CA CYS A 146 0.14 19.62 -6.45
C CYS A 146 0.87 20.94 -6.20
N GLY A 147 1.76 21.00 -5.20
CA GLY A 147 2.60 22.17 -4.94
C GLY A 147 3.86 22.20 -5.82
N ILE A 148 4.44 23.39 -5.97
CA ILE A 148 5.77 23.58 -6.56
C ILE A 148 6.73 24.01 -5.46
N SER A 149 7.82 23.26 -5.28
CA SER A 149 8.84 23.50 -4.27
C SER A 149 10.24 23.18 -4.81
N PRO A 150 11.22 24.09 -4.70
CA PRO A 150 12.62 23.78 -5.04
C PRO A 150 13.23 22.67 -4.16
N GLN A 151 12.65 22.39 -3.00
CA GLN A 151 13.13 21.40 -2.03
C GLN A 151 12.31 20.08 -2.08
N ALA A 152 11.58 19.84 -3.17
CA ALA A 152 10.82 18.60 -3.35
C ALA A 152 11.72 17.36 -3.26
N ALA A 153 11.21 16.27 -2.67
CA ALA A 153 11.99 15.04 -2.48
C ALA A 153 12.50 14.43 -3.80
N ALA A 154 11.79 14.67 -4.91
CA ALA A 154 12.21 14.27 -6.24
C ALA A 154 13.59 14.85 -6.63
N CYS A 155 13.97 16.03 -6.09
CA CYS A 155 15.30 16.61 -6.27
C CYS A 155 16.42 15.74 -5.65
N TYR A 156 16.09 14.84 -4.71
CA TYR A 156 17.04 13.94 -4.04
C TYR A 156 17.02 12.50 -4.58
N LEU A 157 16.33 12.25 -5.69
CA LEU A 157 16.32 10.95 -6.38
C LEU A 157 17.45 10.80 -7.40
N GLY A 158 18.34 11.80 -7.53
CA GLY A 158 19.46 11.76 -8.49
C GLY A 158 19.02 11.70 -9.96
N THR A 159 17.76 11.94 -10.26
CA THR A 159 17.23 11.93 -11.63
C THR A 159 17.87 13.01 -12.49
N SER A 160 17.93 12.80 -13.81
CA SER A 160 18.48 13.80 -14.74
C SER A 160 17.74 15.15 -14.63
N SER A 161 18.43 16.24 -14.95
CA SER A 161 17.85 17.58 -14.94
C SER A 161 16.62 17.66 -15.84
N MET A 162 16.63 16.95 -16.98
CA MET A 162 15.50 16.82 -17.89
C MET A 162 14.29 16.18 -17.19
N THR A 163 14.49 15.10 -16.43
CA THR A 163 13.42 14.46 -15.66
C THR A 163 12.89 15.39 -14.58
N MET A 164 13.75 16.05 -13.81
CA MET A 164 13.32 17.00 -12.78
C MET A 164 12.52 18.16 -13.36
N ASN A 165 12.95 18.72 -14.48
CA ASN A 165 12.28 19.88 -15.07
C ASN A 165 10.93 19.55 -15.72
N SER A 166 10.66 18.27 -16.00
CA SER A 166 9.47 17.81 -16.72
C SER A 166 8.48 17.03 -15.85
N ILE A 167 8.90 16.50 -14.70
CA ILE A 167 8.10 15.59 -13.85
C ILE A 167 6.73 16.14 -13.49
N ALA A 168 6.63 17.43 -13.14
CA ALA A 168 5.35 18.05 -12.77
C ALA A 168 4.35 18.00 -13.94
N VAL A 169 4.82 18.39 -15.13
CA VAL A 169 4.00 18.45 -16.35
C VAL A 169 3.60 17.04 -16.78
N LEU A 170 4.56 16.11 -16.82
CA LEU A 170 4.31 14.74 -17.26
C LEU A 170 3.41 13.97 -16.28
N THR A 171 3.55 14.19 -14.97
CA THR A 171 2.64 13.62 -13.97
C THR A 171 1.20 14.09 -14.18
N LEU A 172 1.00 15.38 -14.46
CA LEU A 172 -0.33 15.93 -14.73
C LEU A 172 -0.89 15.46 -16.08
N CYS A 173 -0.04 15.26 -17.09
CA CYS A 173 -0.44 14.64 -18.37
C CYS A 173 -0.93 13.21 -18.17
N TRP A 174 -0.18 12.38 -17.42
CA TRP A 174 -0.61 11.01 -17.12
C TRP A 174 -1.83 10.95 -16.20
N SER A 175 -1.92 11.87 -15.22
CA SER A 175 -3.12 12.07 -14.40
C SER A 175 -4.35 12.33 -15.27
N TYR A 176 -4.24 13.18 -16.30
CA TYR A 176 -5.29 13.40 -17.28
C TYR A 176 -5.62 12.11 -18.04
N VAL A 177 -4.62 11.42 -18.60
CA VAL A 177 -4.83 10.16 -19.35
C VAL A 177 -5.53 9.10 -18.51
N LEU A 178 -5.11 8.89 -17.26
CA LEU A 178 -5.74 7.95 -16.32
C LEU A 178 -7.18 8.37 -16.01
N SER A 179 -7.39 9.66 -15.78
CA SER A 179 -8.71 10.24 -15.50
C SER A 179 -9.68 10.11 -16.68
N THR A 180 -9.23 10.41 -17.89
CA THR A 180 -10.08 10.30 -19.09
C THR A 180 -10.34 8.85 -19.44
N ARG A 181 -9.34 7.97 -19.33
CA ARG A 181 -9.54 6.54 -19.53
C ARG A 181 -10.57 5.98 -18.55
N PHE A 182 -10.51 6.39 -17.30
CA PHE A 182 -11.50 6.03 -16.30
C PHE A 182 -12.91 6.51 -16.66
N LEU A 183 -13.05 7.76 -17.11
CA LEU A 183 -14.33 8.34 -17.50
C LEU A 183 -14.91 7.67 -18.76
N GLU A 184 -14.09 7.29 -19.72
CA GLU A 184 -14.48 6.49 -20.88
C GLU A 184 -15.08 5.15 -20.47
N LEU A 185 -14.46 4.46 -19.50
CA LEU A 185 -14.99 3.21 -18.97
C LEU A 185 -16.36 3.41 -18.28
N GLN A 186 -16.67 4.62 -17.80
CA GLN A 186 -17.99 5.00 -17.28
C GLN A 186 -18.96 5.52 -18.38
N GLY A 187 -18.52 5.55 -19.64
CA GLY A 187 -19.28 6.11 -20.77
C GLY A 187 -19.46 7.63 -20.68
N LYS A 188 -18.51 8.35 -20.09
CA LYS A 188 -18.52 9.82 -19.95
C LYS A 188 -17.52 10.47 -20.91
N LEU A 189 -17.92 11.59 -21.49
CA LEU A 189 -17.08 12.41 -22.36
C LEU A 189 -16.49 13.58 -21.56
N VAL A 190 -15.26 13.96 -21.92
CA VAL A 190 -14.52 15.04 -21.26
C VAL A 190 -14.62 16.31 -22.12
N GLN A 191 -14.80 17.45 -21.47
CA GLN A 191 -14.90 18.75 -22.10
C GLN A 191 -13.96 19.73 -21.44
N TYR A 192 -13.49 20.69 -22.23
CA TYR A 192 -12.70 21.79 -21.70
C TYR A 192 -13.58 22.74 -20.89
N SER A 193 -13.04 23.23 -19.78
CA SER A 193 -13.67 24.29 -19.01
C SER A 193 -13.42 25.67 -19.64
N THR A 194 -14.18 26.66 -19.19
CA THR A 194 -13.98 28.08 -19.49
C THR A 194 -12.74 28.67 -18.83
N HIS A 195 -12.19 28.02 -17.79
CA HIS A 195 -11.12 28.52 -16.94
C HIS A 195 -9.70 28.10 -17.40
N ARG A 196 -9.51 27.79 -18.69
CA ARG A 196 -8.20 27.39 -19.21
C ARG A 196 -7.20 28.55 -19.24
N LEU A 197 -5.92 28.21 -19.12
CA LEU A 197 -4.85 29.17 -19.35
C LEU A 197 -4.87 29.69 -20.79
N ARG A 198 -4.36 30.91 -20.98
CA ARG A 198 -4.12 31.48 -22.31
C ARG A 198 -2.62 31.46 -22.60
N PRO A 199 -2.20 31.01 -23.80
CA PRO A 199 -0.81 31.08 -24.21
C PRO A 199 -0.36 32.55 -24.27
N GLN A 200 0.90 32.80 -23.90
CA GLN A 200 1.49 34.14 -23.83
C GLN A 200 2.60 34.30 -24.86
N ARG A 201 2.86 35.54 -25.29
CA ARG A 201 4.07 35.89 -26.05
C ARG A 201 5.19 36.25 -25.07
N GLY A 202 6.26 35.47 -25.05
CA GLY A 202 7.41 35.68 -24.17
C GLY A 202 7.20 35.22 -22.73
N SER A 203 8.26 35.31 -21.93
CA SER A 203 8.25 34.92 -20.52
C SER A 203 7.95 36.11 -19.60
N LYS A 204 7.27 35.83 -18.48
CA LYS A 204 7.21 36.78 -17.35
C LYS A 204 8.38 36.47 -16.40
N PRO A 205 9.09 37.48 -15.89
CA PRO A 205 10.15 37.27 -14.92
C PRO A 205 9.58 36.58 -13.67
N HIS A 206 10.32 35.58 -13.15
CA HIS A 206 9.98 34.77 -11.96
C HIS A 206 8.80 33.80 -12.09
N GLN A 207 8.27 33.56 -13.29
CA GLN A 207 7.24 32.55 -13.54
C GLN A 207 7.82 31.29 -14.22
N PRO A 208 7.62 30.07 -13.68
CA PRO A 208 7.95 28.83 -14.39
C PRO A 208 7.23 28.81 -15.73
N THR A 209 7.96 28.74 -16.85
CA THR A 209 7.42 28.90 -18.20
C THR A 209 7.81 27.72 -19.08
N LEU A 210 6.83 27.16 -19.79
CA LEU A 210 7.05 26.14 -20.82
C LEU A 210 7.17 26.81 -22.19
N TYR A 211 8.26 26.55 -22.89
CA TYR A 211 8.45 27.02 -24.27
C TYR A 211 8.01 25.92 -25.22
N LEU A 212 6.97 26.18 -26.01
CA LEU A 212 6.33 25.19 -26.88
C LEU A 212 6.36 25.62 -28.37
N ASP A 213 7.45 26.24 -28.79
CA ASP A 213 7.63 26.63 -30.19
C ASP A 213 7.70 25.39 -31.10
N GLY A 214 6.81 25.31 -32.09
CA GLY A 214 6.66 24.14 -32.95
C GLY A 214 5.62 23.12 -32.48
N ALA A 215 4.99 23.31 -31.31
CA ALA A 215 3.89 22.48 -30.85
C ALA A 215 2.62 22.67 -31.71
N SER A 216 1.83 21.61 -31.85
CA SER A 216 0.52 21.68 -32.48
C SER A 216 -0.44 22.55 -31.66
N PRO A 217 -1.42 23.22 -32.31
CA PRO A 217 -2.46 23.95 -31.58
C PRO A 217 -3.25 23.06 -30.61
N ALA A 218 -3.37 21.76 -30.90
CA ALA A 218 -4.04 20.80 -30.02
C ALA A 218 -3.23 20.56 -28.73
N LEU A 219 -1.91 20.36 -28.84
CA LEU A 219 -1.01 20.19 -27.70
C LEU A 219 -1.02 21.42 -26.80
N VAL A 220 -0.90 22.63 -27.37
CA VAL A 220 -0.95 23.89 -26.61
C VAL A 220 -2.27 24.03 -25.85
N ARG A 221 -3.41 23.80 -26.51
CA ARG A 221 -4.73 23.87 -25.86
C ARG A 221 -4.90 22.85 -24.73
N TRP A 222 -4.39 21.64 -24.93
CA TRP A 222 -4.46 20.57 -23.94
C TRP A 222 -3.63 20.90 -22.69
N LEU A 223 -2.39 21.36 -22.87
CA LEU A 223 -1.52 21.78 -21.76
C LEU A 223 -2.07 22.99 -21.01
N CYS A 224 -2.68 23.96 -21.72
CA CYS A 224 -3.39 25.08 -21.07
C CYS A 224 -4.53 24.63 -20.14
N ALA A 225 -5.15 23.48 -20.41
CA ALA A 225 -6.20 22.93 -19.58
C ALA A 225 -5.64 22.12 -18.40
N ILE A 226 -4.56 21.37 -18.61
CA ILE A 226 -3.94 20.54 -17.57
C ILE A 226 -3.22 21.39 -16.52
N LEU A 227 -2.50 22.43 -16.96
CA LEU A 227 -1.63 23.23 -16.09
C LEU A 227 -2.33 24.44 -15.46
N CYS A 228 -3.66 24.52 -15.60
CA CYS A 228 -4.43 25.55 -14.92
C CYS A 228 -4.35 25.36 -13.39
N PRO A 229 -4.33 26.46 -12.60
CA PRO A 229 -4.43 26.40 -11.14
C PRO A 229 -5.68 25.68 -10.58
N GLY A 230 -6.68 25.46 -11.43
CA GLY A 230 -7.80 24.55 -11.20
C GLY A 230 -7.92 23.52 -12.31
N LEU A 231 -9.01 22.75 -12.33
CA LEU A 231 -9.24 21.82 -13.44
C LEU A 231 -9.70 22.58 -14.69
N GLY A 232 -8.81 22.67 -15.69
CA GLY A 232 -9.13 23.25 -16.99
C GLY A 232 -10.04 22.36 -17.87
N TRP A 233 -10.47 21.20 -17.36
CA TRP A 233 -11.33 20.22 -18.00
C TRP A 233 -12.35 19.68 -16.99
N SER A 234 -13.45 19.12 -17.49
CA SER A 234 -14.52 18.54 -16.67
C SER A 234 -15.23 17.42 -17.43
N ALA A 235 -16.02 16.63 -16.71
CA ALA A 235 -16.91 15.64 -17.29
C ALA A 235 -18.25 15.65 -16.55
N PRO A 236 -19.35 15.18 -17.17
CA PRO A 236 -20.65 15.12 -16.51
C PRO A 236 -20.61 14.33 -15.20
N GLY A 237 -21.06 14.97 -14.12
CA GLY A 237 -21.12 14.38 -12.78
C GLY A 237 -20.66 15.35 -11.69
N LYS A 238 -20.89 14.96 -10.43
CA LYS A 238 -20.46 15.74 -9.26
C LYS A 238 -19.08 15.34 -8.73
N LEU A 239 -18.61 14.15 -9.08
CA LEU A 239 -17.33 13.63 -8.58
C LEU A 239 -16.28 13.59 -9.68
N LEU A 240 -15.06 13.91 -9.28
CA LEU A 240 -13.87 13.85 -10.07
C LEU A 240 -13.24 12.46 -10.00
N PRO A 241 -12.59 11.99 -11.09
CA PRO A 241 -11.89 10.71 -11.07
C PRO A 241 -10.73 10.71 -10.07
N PRO A 242 -10.31 9.55 -9.55
CA PRO A 242 -9.31 9.48 -8.47
C PRO A 242 -7.94 10.10 -8.76
N TRP A 243 -7.56 10.15 -10.04
CA TRP A 243 -6.31 10.78 -10.48
C TRP A 243 -6.43 12.26 -10.78
N ALA A 244 -7.61 12.88 -10.70
CA ALA A 244 -7.78 14.29 -11.01
C ALA A 244 -6.89 15.14 -10.11
N ALA A 245 -5.92 15.81 -10.72
CA ALA A 245 -4.94 16.65 -10.05
C ALA A 245 -4.84 18.01 -10.73
N SER A 246 -4.50 19.03 -9.95
CA SER A 246 -4.28 20.40 -10.42
C SER A 246 -3.02 20.97 -9.77
N ILE A 247 -2.33 21.86 -10.47
CA ILE A 247 -1.13 22.51 -9.95
C ILE A 247 -1.50 23.74 -9.14
N ASP A 248 -0.97 23.91 -7.94
CA ASP A 248 -1.17 25.10 -7.10
C ASP A 248 -0.06 26.13 -7.35
N ALA A 249 0.16 26.44 -8.63
CA ALA A 249 1.14 27.42 -9.06
C ALA A 249 0.76 27.99 -10.43
N ASN A 250 1.13 29.25 -10.67
CA ASN A 250 0.93 29.90 -11.96
C ASN A 250 2.03 29.47 -12.93
N VAL A 251 1.80 28.41 -13.70
CA VAL A 251 2.72 28.00 -14.79
C VAL A 251 2.39 28.77 -16.07
N GLY A 252 3.40 29.39 -16.67
CA GLY A 252 3.29 30.10 -17.95
C GLY A 252 3.46 29.14 -19.13
N ILE A 253 2.73 29.39 -20.21
CA ILE A 253 2.93 28.71 -21.50
C ILE A 253 3.26 29.77 -22.54
N ALA A 254 4.48 29.69 -23.10
CA ALA A 254 4.99 30.62 -24.09
C ALA A 254 5.04 29.96 -25.48
N VAL A 255 4.50 30.67 -26.47
CA VAL A 255 4.53 30.29 -27.89
C VAL A 255 4.79 31.52 -28.77
N SER A 256 5.57 31.33 -29.84
CA SER A 256 5.94 32.39 -30.79
C SER A 256 4.75 32.94 -31.57
N ALA A 257 3.81 32.07 -31.95
CA ALA A 257 2.55 32.44 -32.60
C ALA A 257 1.37 31.90 -31.77
N PRO A 258 0.61 32.75 -31.07
CA PRO A 258 -0.58 32.30 -30.36
C PRO A 258 -1.59 31.78 -31.39
N ALA A 259 -1.85 30.48 -31.39
CA ALA A 259 -2.94 29.91 -32.16
C ALA A 259 -4.27 30.54 -31.73
N SER A 260 -5.21 30.72 -32.66
CA SER A 260 -6.56 31.19 -32.32
C SER A 260 -7.17 30.29 -31.24
N ALA A 261 -7.64 30.90 -30.15
CA ALA A 261 -8.22 30.21 -29.01
C ALA A 261 -9.66 29.70 -29.28
N GLU A 262 -10.17 29.91 -30.49
CA GLU A 262 -11.54 29.54 -30.87
C GLU A 262 -11.60 28.12 -31.47
N GLY A 263 -12.61 27.34 -31.03
CA GLY A 263 -13.21 26.34 -31.92
C GLY A 263 -13.61 24.99 -31.33
N THR A 264 -13.18 24.58 -30.14
CA THR A 264 -13.54 23.21 -29.67
C THR A 264 -13.77 23.13 -28.16
N LEU A 265 -15.00 22.74 -27.79
CA LEU A 265 -15.40 22.40 -26.42
C LEU A 265 -14.93 21.00 -26.00
N ALA A 266 -14.75 20.09 -26.95
CA ALA A 266 -14.29 18.73 -26.70
C ALA A 266 -12.81 18.71 -26.28
N ALA A 267 -12.53 18.07 -25.15
CA ALA A 267 -11.17 17.77 -24.71
C ALA A 267 -10.74 16.39 -25.24
N PRO A 268 -9.43 16.14 -25.40
CA PRO A 268 -8.96 14.88 -25.97
C PRO A 268 -9.37 13.68 -25.11
N ASN A 269 -9.78 12.60 -25.74
CA ASN A 269 -9.95 11.31 -25.07
C ASN A 269 -8.58 10.73 -24.67
N SER A 270 -8.56 9.60 -23.97
CA SER A 270 -7.32 8.99 -23.48
C SER A 270 -6.35 8.60 -24.60
N SER A 271 -6.84 8.09 -25.73
CA SER A 271 -6.00 7.74 -26.89
C SER A 271 -5.42 8.99 -27.58
N GLU A 272 -6.24 10.02 -27.77
CA GLU A 272 -5.79 11.31 -28.31
C GLU A 272 -4.77 11.99 -27.37
N ALA A 273 -5.00 11.92 -26.06
CA ALA A 273 -4.10 12.47 -25.05
C ALA A 273 -2.74 11.74 -25.02
N ILE A 274 -2.71 10.43 -25.30
CA ILE A 274 -1.45 9.69 -25.48
C ILE A 274 -0.67 10.20 -26.70
N GLU A 275 -1.35 10.47 -27.82
CA GLU A 275 -0.66 11.02 -29.01
C GLU A 275 -0.13 12.44 -28.77
N LEU A 276 -0.88 13.27 -28.02
CA LEU A 276 -0.40 14.59 -27.59
C LEU A 276 0.77 14.51 -26.59
N LEU A 277 0.75 13.53 -25.67
CA LEU A 277 1.87 13.26 -24.78
C LEU A 277 3.12 12.85 -25.56
N LEU A 278 2.97 11.98 -26.56
CA LEU A 278 4.07 11.58 -27.45
C LEU A 278 4.60 12.77 -28.25
N GLU A 279 3.72 13.64 -28.74
CA GLU A 279 4.12 14.90 -29.38
C GLU A 279 4.96 15.77 -28.44
N LEU A 280 4.52 15.97 -27.20
CA LEU A 280 5.27 16.72 -26.18
C LEU A 280 6.64 16.09 -25.92
N CYS A 281 6.69 14.78 -25.75
CA CYS A 281 7.93 14.07 -25.49
C CYS A 281 8.92 14.20 -26.66
N ARG A 282 8.46 14.11 -27.91
CA ARG A 282 9.31 14.38 -29.09
C ARG A 282 9.81 15.82 -29.13
N LEU A 283 8.90 16.78 -28.94
CA LEU A 283 9.22 18.21 -29.04
C LEU A 283 10.27 18.65 -28.02
N CYS A 284 10.24 18.07 -26.82
CA CYS A 284 11.13 18.41 -25.71
C CYS A 284 12.24 17.37 -25.48
N GLY A 285 12.40 16.36 -26.35
CA GLY A 285 13.44 15.33 -26.21
C GLY A 285 13.31 14.43 -24.98
N LEU A 286 12.10 14.23 -24.45
CA LEU A 286 11.83 13.56 -23.16
C LEU A 286 11.84 12.03 -23.25
N GLY A 287 12.83 11.44 -23.90
CA GLY A 287 12.96 10.00 -24.08
C GLY A 287 14.00 9.35 -23.16
N THR A 288 14.41 8.13 -23.52
CA THR A 288 15.46 7.41 -22.79
C THR A 288 16.82 7.94 -23.22
N GLU A 289 17.65 8.38 -22.26
CA GLU A 289 19.01 8.81 -22.55
C GLU A 289 19.84 7.62 -23.08
N ALA A 290 20.51 7.80 -24.20
CA ALA A 290 21.22 6.75 -24.93
C ALA A 290 22.59 6.44 -24.30
N ASP A 291 22.62 5.93 -23.06
CA ASP A 291 23.84 5.36 -22.49
C ASP A 291 23.94 3.88 -22.86
N GLN A 292 24.89 3.56 -23.75
CA GLN A 292 25.04 2.27 -24.45
C GLN A 292 25.97 1.26 -23.76
N ASN A 293 26.39 1.47 -22.51
CA ASN A 293 27.54 0.72 -22.00
C ASN A 293 27.27 -0.29 -20.88
N ASP A 294 26.07 -0.31 -20.27
CA ASP A 294 25.77 -1.28 -19.20
C ASP A 294 24.33 -1.79 -19.29
N GLN A 295 24.16 -3.11 -19.45
CA GLN A 295 22.83 -3.73 -19.61
C GLN A 295 22.01 -3.67 -18.31
N ASP A 296 22.66 -3.53 -17.16
CA ASP A 296 22.03 -3.66 -15.85
C ASP A 296 21.46 -2.35 -15.30
N TRP A 297 21.95 -1.20 -15.79
CA TRP A 297 21.62 0.13 -15.26
C TRP A 297 21.13 1.08 -16.35
N THR A 298 20.07 1.84 -16.05
CA THR A 298 19.55 2.83 -17.00
C THR A 298 18.98 4.06 -16.28
N ALA A 299 19.05 5.21 -16.93
CA ALA A 299 18.43 6.43 -16.43
C ALA A 299 16.91 6.30 -16.47
N LEU A 300 16.22 6.90 -15.50
CA LEU A 300 14.75 6.91 -15.49
C LEU A 300 14.23 7.86 -16.58
N PRO A 301 13.54 7.35 -17.64
CA PRO A 301 13.02 8.21 -18.68
C PRO A 301 11.91 9.13 -18.12
N PRO A 302 11.87 10.42 -18.50
CA PRO A 302 10.91 11.35 -17.91
C PRO A 302 9.44 10.93 -18.06
N TYR A 303 9.06 10.39 -19.22
CA TYR A 303 7.68 9.95 -19.46
C TYR A 303 7.27 8.79 -18.54
N LYS A 304 8.21 7.88 -18.19
CA LYS A 304 7.97 6.82 -17.20
C LYS A 304 7.89 7.40 -15.79
N ALA A 305 8.76 8.35 -15.44
CA ALA A 305 8.72 9.02 -14.14
C ALA A 305 7.35 9.67 -13.89
N GLY A 306 6.83 10.42 -14.87
CA GLY A 306 5.50 11.02 -14.80
C GLY A 306 4.38 9.97 -14.67
N PHE A 307 4.50 8.84 -15.37
CA PHE A 307 3.55 7.74 -15.25
C PHE A 307 3.55 7.14 -13.85
N PHE A 308 4.73 6.82 -13.32
CA PHE A 308 4.89 6.22 -11.99
C PHE A 308 4.34 7.15 -10.89
N ALA A 309 4.70 8.43 -10.95
CA ALA A 309 4.18 9.44 -10.03
C ALA A 309 2.64 9.54 -10.09
N ALA A 310 2.06 9.53 -11.30
CA ALA A 310 0.61 9.62 -11.46
C ALA A 310 -0.14 8.43 -10.82
N LEU A 311 0.45 7.22 -10.83
CA LEU A 311 -0.14 6.05 -10.17
C LEU A 311 -0.22 6.20 -8.63
N MET A 312 0.58 7.06 -8.02
CA MET A 312 0.58 7.27 -6.56
C MET A 312 -0.32 8.41 -6.09
N LEU A 313 -0.96 9.16 -7.00
CA LEU A 313 -1.85 10.27 -6.63
C LEU A 313 -3.03 9.83 -5.73
N PRO A 314 -3.74 8.71 -5.99
CA PRO A 314 -4.80 8.28 -5.09
C PRO A 314 -4.30 7.90 -3.69
N PHE A 315 -3.08 7.34 -3.58
CA PHE A 315 -2.47 7.04 -2.29
C PHE A 315 -2.14 8.31 -1.51
N TYR A 316 -1.56 9.32 -2.17
CA TYR A 316 -1.31 10.63 -1.55
C TYR A 316 -2.58 11.26 -1.00
N ARG A 317 -3.67 11.20 -1.76
CA ARG A 317 -4.96 11.67 -1.30
C ARG A 317 -5.45 10.91 -0.06
N PHE A 318 -5.34 9.59 -0.09
CA PHE A 318 -5.81 8.72 1.00
C PHE A 318 -5.08 9.00 2.32
N THR A 319 -3.79 9.30 2.25
CA THR A 319 -2.96 9.55 3.44
C THR A 319 -2.85 11.03 3.81
N GLY A 320 -3.53 11.92 3.08
CA GLY A 320 -3.48 13.37 3.31
C GLY A 320 -2.12 14.01 2.98
N LEU A 321 -1.26 13.31 2.24
CA LEU A 321 -0.01 13.87 1.70
C LEU A 321 -0.30 14.86 0.57
N ARG A 322 0.67 15.74 0.32
CA ARG A 322 0.56 16.73 -0.76
C ARG A 322 1.71 16.58 -1.74
N PRO A 323 1.45 16.25 -3.02
CA PRO A 323 2.52 16.21 -4.02
C PRO A 323 3.26 17.54 -4.08
N GLN A 324 4.59 17.49 -4.13
CA GLN A 324 5.49 18.63 -4.29
C GLN A 324 6.42 18.34 -5.46
N PHE A 325 6.45 19.22 -6.46
CA PHE A 325 7.35 19.07 -7.60
C PHE A 325 8.36 20.21 -7.68
N PRO A 326 9.56 19.97 -8.24
CA PRO A 326 10.44 21.06 -8.64
C PRO A 326 9.76 21.99 -9.66
N PRO A 327 10.18 23.26 -9.75
CA PRO A 327 9.66 24.19 -10.75
C PRO A 327 9.82 23.64 -12.17
N PRO A 328 8.73 23.54 -12.96
CA PRO A 328 8.82 22.95 -14.30
C PRO A 328 9.52 23.90 -15.28
N HIS A 329 10.34 23.32 -16.17
CA HIS A 329 11.04 24.04 -17.22
C HIS A 329 11.21 23.16 -18.46
N LEU A 330 10.43 23.42 -19.51
CA LEU A 330 10.55 22.70 -20.78
C LEU A 330 10.98 23.64 -21.90
N SER A 331 11.92 23.18 -22.71
CA SER A 331 12.48 23.88 -23.86
C SER A 331 12.49 22.95 -25.07
N THR A 332 12.23 23.50 -26.26
CA THR A 332 12.26 22.74 -27.52
C THR A 332 13.66 22.62 -28.12
N LYS A 333 14.65 23.29 -27.53
CA LYS A 333 16.04 23.30 -28.02
C LYS A 333 16.78 21.98 -27.79
N ASP A 334 16.21 21.10 -26.96
CA ASP A 334 16.85 19.86 -26.50
C ASP A 334 16.28 18.59 -27.17
N ALA A 335 15.70 18.71 -28.38
CA ALA A 335 14.95 17.66 -29.08
C ALA A 335 15.73 16.38 -29.46
N ALA A 336 16.98 16.21 -29.01
CA ALA A 336 17.86 15.11 -29.39
C ALA A 336 17.67 13.81 -28.57
N GLY A 337 16.67 13.72 -27.70
CA GLY A 337 16.57 12.64 -26.69
C GLY A 337 15.42 11.63 -26.84
N PHE A 338 14.55 11.73 -27.84
CA PHE A 338 13.37 10.84 -27.96
C PHE A 338 13.49 9.87 -29.15
N ASP A 339 13.55 8.56 -28.86
CA ASP A 339 13.56 7.51 -29.89
C ASP A 339 12.13 7.12 -30.27
N ASP A 340 11.72 7.44 -31.50
CA ASP A 340 10.39 7.16 -32.01
C ASP A 340 10.03 5.67 -32.08
N ASN A 341 10.99 4.76 -32.14
CA ASN A 341 10.70 3.33 -32.14
C ASN A 341 10.61 2.78 -30.71
N ILE A 342 11.55 3.15 -29.84
CA ILE A 342 11.67 2.56 -28.50
C ILE A 342 10.71 3.24 -27.52
N ASP A 343 10.80 4.56 -27.37
CA ASP A 343 10.05 5.31 -26.35
C ASP A 343 8.56 5.42 -26.71
N GLN A 344 8.24 5.53 -28.00
CA GLN A 344 6.86 5.50 -28.45
C GLN A 344 6.20 4.14 -28.19
N ALA A 345 6.90 3.04 -28.52
CA ALA A 345 6.39 1.70 -28.27
C ALA A 345 6.22 1.43 -26.77
N ALA A 346 7.18 1.87 -25.95
CA ALA A 346 7.09 1.77 -24.49
C ALA A 346 5.88 2.55 -23.95
N THR A 347 5.68 3.80 -24.37
CA THR A 347 4.55 4.64 -23.94
C THR A 347 3.21 4.04 -24.35
N ARG A 348 3.07 3.55 -25.59
CA ARG A 348 1.86 2.87 -26.05
C ARG A 348 1.62 1.56 -25.31
N ARG A 349 2.68 0.83 -24.97
CA ARG A 349 2.59 -0.36 -24.14
C ARG A 349 2.01 0.01 -22.76
N LEU A 350 2.49 1.07 -22.10
CA LEU A 350 1.90 1.55 -20.84
C LEU A 350 0.41 1.88 -20.99
N ALA A 351 0.03 2.55 -22.08
CA ALA A 351 -1.36 2.88 -22.39
C ALA A 351 -2.26 1.62 -22.53
N GLN A 352 -1.75 0.53 -23.13
CA GLN A 352 -2.47 -0.75 -23.24
C GLN A 352 -2.68 -1.41 -21.87
N GLY A 353 -1.74 -1.24 -20.94
CA GLY A 353 -1.76 -1.82 -19.60
C GLY A 353 -2.56 -1.03 -18.56
N LEU A 354 -3.11 0.15 -18.89
CA LEU A 354 -3.67 1.09 -17.90
C LEU A 354 -4.70 0.45 -16.97
N ARG A 355 -5.60 -0.40 -17.48
CA ARG A 355 -6.66 -1.02 -16.66
C ARG A 355 -6.11 -1.86 -15.49
N TYR A 356 -4.91 -2.41 -15.61
CA TYR A 356 -4.26 -3.18 -14.55
C TYR A 356 -3.57 -2.26 -13.54
N PHE A 357 -2.79 -1.28 -14.02
CA PHE A 357 -2.15 -0.29 -13.14
C PHE A 357 -3.17 0.52 -12.34
N MET A 358 -4.29 0.88 -12.98
CA MET A 358 -5.39 1.58 -12.35
C MET A 358 -6.02 0.78 -11.21
N THR A 359 -6.14 -0.56 -11.32
CA THR A 359 -6.67 -1.39 -10.23
C THR A 359 -5.85 -1.25 -8.95
N LEU A 360 -4.52 -1.35 -9.03
CA LEU A 360 -3.65 -1.16 -7.87
C LEU A 360 -3.71 0.27 -7.35
N SER A 361 -3.61 1.24 -8.26
CA SER A 361 -3.65 2.67 -7.93
C SER A 361 -4.96 3.11 -7.25
N LEU A 362 -6.09 2.51 -7.61
CA LEU A 362 -7.41 2.79 -7.01
C LEU A 362 -7.61 2.22 -5.61
N HIS A 363 -6.68 1.41 -5.11
CA HIS A 363 -6.80 0.80 -3.79
C HIS A 363 -5.60 1.15 -2.90
N PRO A 364 -5.57 2.37 -2.32
CA PRO A 364 -4.52 2.82 -1.42
C PRO A 364 -4.15 1.86 -0.29
N PRO A 365 -5.08 1.12 0.36
CA PRO A 365 -4.70 0.12 1.36
C PRO A 365 -3.78 -0.98 0.81
N SER A 366 -3.98 -1.41 -0.45
CA SER A 366 -3.04 -2.35 -1.09
C SER A 366 -1.67 -1.73 -1.31
N LEU A 367 -1.62 -0.46 -1.72
CA LEU A 367 -0.35 0.25 -1.89
C LEU A 367 0.40 0.42 -0.56
N GLY A 368 -0.32 0.72 0.53
CA GLY A 368 0.25 0.71 1.89
C GLY A 368 0.86 -0.65 2.22
N SER A 369 0.08 -1.71 2.07
CA SER A 369 0.53 -3.10 2.30
C SER A 369 1.79 -3.43 1.49
N ILE A 370 1.85 -3.02 0.22
CA ILE A 370 3.03 -3.19 -0.64
C ILE A 370 4.22 -2.42 -0.07
N LEU A 371 4.09 -1.11 0.14
CA LEU A 371 5.18 -0.23 0.57
C LEU A 371 5.84 -0.75 1.86
N TRP A 372 5.04 -1.04 2.89
CA TRP A 372 5.56 -1.42 4.21
C TRP A 372 6.06 -2.86 4.29
N SER A 373 5.66 -3.72 3.35
CA SER A 373 6.25 -5.06 3.22
C SER A 373 7.76 -5.04 2.89
N ILE A 374 8.33 -3.88 2.55
CA ILE A 374 9.77 -3.71 2.40
C ILE A 374 10.55 -3.93 3.69
N PHE A 375 9.93 -3.82 4.87
CA PHE A 375 10.59 -4.02 6.17
C PHE A 375 10.28 -5.38 6.80
N TRP A 376 9.24 -6.07 6.30
CA TRP A 376 8.83 -7.38 6.77
C TRP A 376 9.85 -8.47 6.38
N GLN A 377 10.03 -9.48 7.24
CA GLN A 377 10.93 -10.62 7.05
C GLN A 377 10.23 -11.93 7.50
N PRO A 378 10.23 -13.01 6.68
CA PRO A 378 9.46 -14.23 6.95
C PRO A 378 9.84 -14.98 8.22
N ASP A 379 11.13 -15.01 8.57
CA ASP A 379 11.63 -15.84 9.69
C ASP A 379 11.68 -15.10 11.02
N ILE A 380 11.25 -13.84 11.07
CA ILE A 380 11.21 -13.06 12.30
C ILE A 380 9.91 -13.35 13.04
N GLU A 381 10.06 -13.85 14.26
CA GLU A 381 8.96 -14.07 15.19
C GLU A 381 8.38 -12.75 15.70
N CYS A 382 7.08 -12.73 16.01
CA CYS A 382 6.37 -11.51 16.36
C CYS A 382 6.90 -10.82 17.64
N ASN A 383 7.45 -11.58 18.60
CA ASN A 383 8.12 -11.01 19.78
C ASN A 383 9.53 -10.46 19.49
N LEU A 384 10.11 -10.73 18.32
CA LEU A 384 11.44 -10.31 17.89
C LEU A 384 11.42 -9.22 16.81
N VAL A 385 10.27 -8.59 16.57
CA VAL A 385 10.15 -7.54 15.55
C VAL A 385 10.91 -6.27 15.93
N SER A 386 10.88 -5.88 17.20
CA SER A 386 11.61 -4.72 17.71
C SER A 386 13.12 -4.74 17.43
N PRO A 387 13.89 -5.81 17.77
CA PRO A 387 15.31 -5.86 17.44
C PRO A 387 15.57 -5.84 15.93
N TRP A 388 14.70 -6.46 15.13
CA TRP A 388 14.80 -6.40 13.67
C TRP A 388 14.62 -4.97 13.15
N LEU A 389 13.55 -4.27 13.51
CA LEU A 389 13.28 -2.90 13.07
C LEU A 389 14.29 -1.89 13.63
N ALA A 390 14.79 -2.09 14.86
CA ALA A 390 15.87 -1.29 15.43
C ALA A 390 17.14 -1.37 14.56
N ALA A 391 17.48 -2.55 14.06
CA ALA A 391 18.62 -2.71 13.16
C ALA A 391 18.44 -1.99 11.82
N ILE A 392 17.21 -1.92 11.29
CA ILE A 392 16.88 -1.16 10.08
C ILE A 392 17.15 0.32 10.30
N ILE A 393 16.62 0.89 11.39
CA ILE A 393 16.81 2.31 11.70
C ILE A 393 18.27 2.62 11.98
N ASP A 394 18.97 1.83 12.78
CA ASP A 394 20.40 2.03 13.03
C ASP A 394 21.24 2.06 11.73
N THR A 395 20.79 1.35 10.70
CA THR A 395 21.47 1.28 9.39
C THR A 395 21.04 2.41 8.46
N LEU A 396 19.74 2.71 8.37
CA LEU A 396 19.19 3.62 7.37
C LEU A 396 19.00 5.05 7.88
N ASP A 397 18.96 5.28 9.18
CA ASP A 397 18.68 6.58 9.79
C ASP A 397 19.67 7.69 9.37
N PRO A 398 20.98 7.44 9.20
CA PRO A 398 21.89 8.43 8.62
C PRO A 398 21.48 8.87 7.20
N THR A 399 21.04 7.92 6.38
CA THR A 399 20.58 8.16 5.00
C THR A 399 19.24 8.91 4.98
N ILE A 400 18.34 8.57 5.90
CA ILE A 400 17.04 9.26 6.11
C ILE A 400 17.27 10.70 6.54
N HIS A 401 18.12 10.96 7.55
CA HIS A 401 18.45 12.31 8.01
C HIS A 401 19.13 13.16 6.93
N ALA A 402 20.01 12.55 6.14
CA ALA A 402 20.63 13.21 4.99
C ALA A 402 19.69 13.39 3.78
N LYS A 403 18.43 12.93 3.90
CA LYS A 403 17.39 12.98 2.84
C LYS A 403 17.85 12.37 1.51
N ARG A 404 18.70 11.33 1.54
CA ARG A 404 19.24 10.68 0.35
C ARG A 404 18.26 9.63 -0.18
N ALA A 405 17.12 10.10 -0.70
CA ALA A 405 16.01 9.27 -1.16
C ALA A 405 16.45 8.26 -2.24
N GLU A 406 17.33 8.65 -3.16
CA GLU A 406 17.89 7.75 -4.17
C GLU A 406 18.50 6.49 -3.55
N ILE A 407 19.38 6.65 -2.56
CA ILE A 407 20.09 5.55 -1.90
C ILE A 407 19.11 4.66 -1.15
N LEU A 408 18.08 5.24 -0.51
CA LEU A 408 17.05 4.48 0.18
C LEU A 408 16.25 3.61 -0.79
N VAL A 409 15.77 4.18 -1.90
CA VAL A 409 15.00 3.43 -2.91
C VAL A 409 15.87 2.36 -3.58
N LYS A 410 17.16 2.64 -3.83
CA LYS A 410 18.12 1.64 -4.31
C LYS A 410 18.34 0.51 -3.31
N THR A 411 18.45 0.83 -2.01
CA THR A 411 18.53 -0.17 -0.94
C THR A 411 17.29 -1.08 -0.96
N PHE A 412 16.12 -0.48 -1.15
CA PHE A 412 14.87 -1.24 -1.29
C PHE A 412 14.85 -2.08 -2.57
N ALA A 413 15.37 -1.56 -3.68
CA ALA A 413 15.42 -2.27 -4.95
C ALA A 413 16.35 -3.49 -4.90
N SER A 414 17.48 -3.41 -4.18
CA SER A 414 18.37 -4.55 -3.94
C SER A 414 17.69 -5.67 -3.15
N ARG A 415 16.73 -5.33 -2.29
CA ARG A 415 16.00 -6.30 -1.47
C ARG A 415 14.75 -6.82 -2.17
N ARG A 416 13.84 -5.94 -2.60
CA ARG A 416 12.53 -6.28 -3.15
C ARG A 416 12.17 -5.35 -4.31
N PRO A 417 12.64 -5.61 -5.53
CA PRO A 417 12.47 -4.69 -6.66
C PRO A 417 11.00 -4.42 -7.02
N LYS A 418 10.11 -5.41 -6.88
CA LYS A 418 8.67 -5.22 -7.14
C LYS A 418 8.01 -4.24 -6.18
N VAL A 419 8.47 -4.22 -4.92
CA VAL A 419 8.01 -3.30 -3.88
C VAL A 419 8.69 -1.94 -4.03
N ALA A 420 9.98 -1.93 -4.33
CA ALA A 420 10.78 -0.72 -4.50
C ALA A 420 10.28 0.16 -5.65
N PHE A 421 9.69 -0.43 -6.69
CA PHE A 421 9.01 0.30 -7.76
C PHE A 421 7.98 1.30 -7.20
N TRP A 422 7.18 0.88 -6.22
CA TRP A 422 6.17 1.74 -5.59
C TRP A 422 6.80 2.80 -4.67
N TRP A 423 7.93 2.50 -4.03
CA TRP A 423 8.70 3.51 -3.29
C TRP A 423 9.30 4.56 -4.21
N LEU A 424 9.80 4.17 -5.39
CA LEU A 424 10.25 5.13 -6.42
C LEU A 424 9.09 6.04 -6.85
N ALA A 425 7.94 5.45 -7.18
CA ALA A 425 6.72 6.16 -7.56
C ALA A 425 6.26 7.14 -6.46
N LEU A 426 6.32 6.74 -5.19
CA LEU A 426 5.98 7.55 -4.03
C LEU A 426 6.94 8.75 -3.90
N CYS A 427 8.25 8.52 -3.96
CA CYS A 427 9.27 9.57 -3.82
C CYS A 427 9.25 10.58 -4.97
N LEU A 428 8.81 10.20 -6.17
CA LEU A 428 8.67 11.10 -7.33
C LEU A 428 7.62 12.21 -7.10
N LEU A 429 6.65 11.99 -6.21
CA LEU A 429 5.68 13.01 -5.80
C LEU A 429 6.23 13.97 -4.72
N GLY A 430 7.46 13.76 -4.25
CA GLY A 430 8.28 14.80 -3.63
C GLY A 430 7.94 15.25 -2.21
N ASP A 431 7.01 14.60 -1.52
CA ASP A 431 6.72 14.92 -0.11
C ASP A 431 7.73 14.23 0.82
N VAL A 432 8.57 15.04 1.48
CA VAL A 432 9.66 14.55 2.34
C VAL A 432 9.18 13.92 3.64
N SER A 433 7.93 14.16 4.06
CA SER A 433 7.38 13.61 5.30
C SER A 433 7.31 12.07 5.30
N VAL A 434 7.25 11.46 4.10
CA VAL A 434 7.33 10.02 3.89
C VAL A 434 8.60 9.40 4.52
N LEU A 435 9.71 10.14 4.55
CA LEU A 435 10.96 9.65 5.15
C LEU A 435 10.83 9.53 6.69
N ASP A 436 10.09 10.44 7.32
CA ASP A 436 9.84 10.38 8.77
C ASP A 436 8.87 9.25 9.13
N TRP A 437 7.99 8.85 8.20
CA TRP A 437 7.11 7.70 8.40
C TRP A 437 7.89 6.39 8.52
N ILE A 438 9.02 6.24 7.83
CA ILE A 438 9.91 5.07 7.99
C ILE A 438 10.40 4.95 9.43
N ARG A 439 10.86 6.07 10.01
CA ARG A 439 11.32 6.10 11.41
C ARG A 439 10.20 5.74 12.38
N ARG A 440 9.03 6.34 12.19
CA ARG A 440 7.87 6.09 13.05
C ARG A 440 7.40 4.63 12.96
N TYR A 441 7.30 4.08 11.75
CA TYR A 441 6.93 2.70 11.51
C TYR A 441 7.88 1.75 12.25
N ALA A 442 9.19 1.96 12.12
CA ALA A 442 10.15 1.11 12.81
C ALA A 442 10.09 1.19 14.34
N GLN A 443 9.65 2.32 14.89
CA GLN A 443 9.56 2.54 16.33
C GLN A 443 8.22 2.11 16.94
N THR A 444 7.13 2.10 16.15
CA THR A 444 5.75 1.98 16.66
C THR A 444 4.83 1.08 15.83
N GLN A 445 5.25 0.60 14.66
CA GLN A 445 4.42 -0.05 13.64
C GLN A 445 3.23 0.79 13.14
N SER A 446 3.31 2.11 13.34
CA SER A 446 2.38 3.10 12.81
C SER A 446 3.16 4.11 11.97
N GLU A 447 2.62 4.45 10.80
CA GLU A 447 3.23 5.38 9.84
C GLU A 447 2.88 6.83 10.16
N GLN A 448 1.67 7.07 10.65
CA GLN A 448 1.09 8.39 10.85
C GLN A 448 0.24 8.44 12.13
N TYR A 449 0.29 9.56 12.85
CA TYR A 449 -0.51 9.75 14.06
C TYR A 449 -2.00 9.86 13.75
N GLY A 450 -2.84 9.12 14.48
CA GLY A 450 -4.31 9.22 14.39
C GLY A 450 -4.93 8.57 13.15
N TYR A 451 -4.14 7.84 12.36
CA TYR A 451 -4.63 7.01 11.26
C TYR A 451 -4.41 5.53 11.59
N GLY A 452 -5.30 4.65 11.09
CA GLY A 452 -5.05 3.22 11.14
C GLY A 452 -3.75 2.86 10.41
N SER A 453 -3.11 1.76 10.81
CA SER A 453 -1.88 1.27 10.17
C SER A 453 -2.07 1.09 8.66
N LEU A 454 -1.08 1.52 7.88
CA LEU A 454 -1.02 1.32 6.43
C LEU A 454 -0.32 0.01 6.05
N SER A 455 0.31 -0.67 7.02
CA SER A 455 1.05 -1.91 6.83
C SER A 455 0.31 -3.25 6.97
N PRO A 456 -1.03 -3.36 7.18
CA PRO A 456 -1.67 -4.67 7.24
C PRO A 456 -1.40 -5.48 5.96
N PRO A 457 -0.86 -6.70 6.06
CA PRO A 457 -0.64 -7.55 4.91
C PRO A 457 -1.96 -7.96 4.27
N ASP A 458 -1.97 -8.17 2.96
CA ASP A 458 -3.12 -8.71 2.26
C ASP A 458 -2.69 -9.82 1.30
N PRO A 459 -3.04 -11.09 1.56
CA PRO A 459 -2.69 -12.19 0.68
C PRO A 459 -3.13 -11.98 -0.78
N MET A 460 -4.25 -11.27 -1.01
CA MET A 460 -4.68 -10.92 -2.36
C MET A 460 -3.66 -9.99 -3.03
N VAL A 461 -3.11 -9.03 -2.30
CA VAL A 461 -2.09 -8.09 -2.80
C VAL A 461 -0.76 -8.80 -3.02
N SER A 462 -0.38 -9.69 -2.11
CA SER A 462 0.77 -10.59 -2.27
C SER A 462 0.68 -11.40 -3.56
N ALA A 463 -0.50 -11.97 -3.89
CA ALA A 463 -0.74 -12.67 -5.15
C ALA A 463 -0.73 -11.73 -6.36
N TRP A 464 -1.31 -10.53 -6.23
CA TRP A 464 -1.36 -9.53 -7.29
C TRP A 464 0.02 -9.06 -7.72
N VAL A 465 0.90 -8.73 -6.77
CA VAL A 465 2.25 -8.26 -7.06
C VAL A 465 3.23 -9.42 -7.22
N GLY A 466 2.88 -10.61 -6.74
CA GLY A 466 3.77 -11.78 -6.70
C GLY A 466 4.93 -11.57 -5.73
N SER A 467 4.64 -10.98 -4.57
CA SER A 467 5.61 -10.56 -3.55
C SER A 467 4.99 -10.76 -2.17
N LYS A 468 5.51 -11.71 -1.38
CA LYS A 468 4.92 -12.11 -0.09
C LYS A 468 5.00 -11.00 0.96
N GLN A 469 3.97 -10.80 1.77
CA GLN A 469 3.89 -9.67 2.71
C GLN A 469 3.78 -10.12 4.17
N SER A 470 3.51 -11.40 4.39
CA SER A 470 3.27 -11.99 5.70
C SER A 470 3.65 -13.46 5.74
N PHE A 471 3.70 -14.03 6.95
CA PHE A 471 3.81 -15.47 7.11
C PHE A 471 2.58 -16.22 6.56
N LEU A 472 1.42 -15.55 6.46
CA LEU A 472 0.19 -16.12 5.90
C LEU A 472 0.34 -16.43 4.40
N ASP A 473 1.27 -15.78 3.70
CA ASP A 473 1.56 -16.03 2.28
C ASP A 473 2.39 -17.29 2.01
N PHE A 474 2.70 -18.06 3.06
CA PHE A 474 3.40 -19.33 2.95
C PHE A 474 2.46 -20.48 3.25
N ASP A 475 2.76 -21.60 2.61
CA ASP A 475 2.07 -22.86 2.86
C ASP A 475 2.38 -23.37 4.27
N LYS A 476 1.50 -24.23 4.75
CA LYS A 476 1.68 -24.99 5.98
C LYS A 476 2.98 -25.80 5.93
N THR A 477 3.71 -25.83 7.04
CA THR A 477 5.05 -26.44 7.08
C THR A 477 5.02 -27.97 7.24
N SER A 478 4.00 -28.51 7.90
CA SER A 478 3.91 -29.94 8.25
C SER A 478 2.47 -30.45 8.25
N CYS A 479 2.30 -31.78 8.19
CA CYS A 479 1.01 -32.44 8.42
C CYS A 479 0.98 -33.05 9.81
N TYR A 480 -0.10 -32.81 10.55
CA TYR A 480 -0.22 -33.18 11.96
C TYR A 480 -1.24 -34.30 12.14
N THR A 481 -0.80 -35.55 11.99
CA THR A 481 -1.68 -36.74 11.99
C THR A 481 -1.88 -37.34 13.38
N GLY A 482 -0.90 -37.21 14.27
CA GLY A 482 -0.96 -37.74 15.63
C GLY A 482 -1.73 -36.82 16.58
N PRO A 483 -2.52 -37.34 17.53
CA PRO A 483 -3.22 -36.52 18.53
C PRO A 483 -2.26 -35.80 19.50
N SER A 484 -1.06 -36.33 19.68
CA SER A 484 0.01 -35.75 20.49
C SER A 484 0.92 -34.79 19.72
N ASP A 485 0.64 -34.53 18.44
CA ASP A 485 1.49 -33.68 17.63
C ASP A 485 1.52 -32.24 18.17
N LEU A 486 2.71 -31.64 18.16
CA LEU A 486 2.91 -30.24 18.49
C LEU A 486 2.73 -29.40 17.22
N VAL A 487 1.59 -28.73 17.12
CA VAL A 487 1.24 -27.85 16.00
C VAL A 487 1.91 -26.51 16.21
N THR A 488 2.63 -26.01 15.22
CA THR A 488 3.21 -24.66 15.30
C THR A 488 2.08 -23.62 15.34
N ARG A 489 2.22 -22.56 16.14
CA ARG A 489 1.20 -21.50 16.17
C ARG A 489 1.03 -20.81 14.81
N ALA A 490 2.09 -20.80 14.00
CA ALA A 490 2.06 -20.32 12.62
C ALA A 490 1.13 -21.16 11.74
N ASP A 491 1.24 -22.50 11.78
CA ASP A 491 0.37 -23.37 10.99
C ASP A 491 -1.06 -23.38 11.50
N LEU A 492 -1.27 -23.32 12.83
CA LEU A 492 -2.60 -23.15 13.41
C LEU A 492 -3.29 -21.88 12.90
N LEU A 493 -2.61 -20.73 12.96
CA LEU A 493 -3.19 -19.46 12.52
C LEU A 493 -3.38 -19.39 10.99
N ARG A 494 -2.54 -20.07 10.19
CA ARG A 494 -2.79 -20.24 8.75
C ARG A 494 -4.08 -21.02 8.49
N CYS A 495 -4.28 -22.14 9.17
CA CYS A 495 -5.50 -22.94 9.02
C CYS A 495 -6.75 -22.15 9.45
N ARG A 496 -6.69 -21.41 10.57
CA ARG A 496 -7.78 -20.52 10.99
C ARG A 496 -8.08 -19.44 9.95
N PHE A 497 -7.03 -18.81 9.41
CA PHE A 497 -7.17 -17.81 8.35
C PHE A 497 -7.82 -18.39 7.09
N ASP A 498 -7.44 -19.61 6.67
CA ASP A 498 -7.99 -20.28 5.50
C ASP A 498 -9.48 -20.64 5.66
N CYS A 499 -9.91 -20.98 6.87
CA CYS A 499 -11.34 -21.15 7.19
C CYS A 499 -12.13 -19.83 7.15
N LYS A 500 -11.44 -18.69 7.32
CA LYS A 500 -12.03 -17.35 7.47
C LYS A 500 -11.55 -16.36 6.41
N LEU A 501 -11.28 -16.80 5.18
CA LEU A 501 -10.78 -15.93 4.11
C LEU A 501 -11.66 -14.70 3.79
N GLN A 502 -12.94 -14.74 4.19
CA GLN A 502 -13.86 -13.62 4.03
C GLN A 502 -13.75 -12.54 5.11
N ASP A 503 -13.18 -12.90 6.27
CA ASP A 503 -12.98 -11.98 7.39
C ASP A 503 -11.79 -11.04 7.12
N SER A 504 -11.92 -9.82 7.59
CA SER A 504 -10.89 -8.78 7.50
C SER A 504 -10.09 -8.64 8.78
N ALA A 505 -10.58 -9.09 9.94
CA ALA A 505 -9.89 -8.93 11.22
C ALA A 505 -8.54 -9.67 11.26
N SER A 506 -8.47 -10.82 10.60
CA SER A 506 -7.24 -11.65 10.55
C SER A 506 -6.09 -11.07 9.69
N THR A 507 -6.31 -9.95 8.98
CA THR A 507 -5.31 -9.34 8.08
C THR A 507 -4.26 -8.49 8.80
N THR A 508 -4.31 -8.33 10.12
CA THR A 508 -3.26 -7.62 10.88
C THR A 508 -2.01 -8.47 11.13
N LEU A 509 -2.07 -9.78 10.86
CA LEU A 509 -0.99 -10.74 11.10
C LEU A 509 0.08 -10.75 9.98
N SER A 510 1.16 -9.99 10.18
CA SER A 510 2.32 -9.98 9.29
C SER A 510 3.46 -10.88 9.73
N TRP A 511 3.81 -10.83 11.01
CA TRP A 511 4.99 -11.49 11.57
C TRP A 511 4.71 -12.92 12.03
N ARG A 512 5.74 -13.77 12.04
CA ARG A 512 5.60 -15.20 12.33
C ARG A 512 5.20 -15.44 13.79
N PRO A 513 4.11 -16.19 14.06
CA PRO A 513 3.78 -16.62 15.41
C PRO A 513 4.85 -17.58 15.96
N PHE A 514 5.24 -17.39 17.23
CA PHE A 514 6.20 -18.27 17.91
C PHE A 514 5.51 -19.34 18.76
N GLY A 515 6.22 -20.44 19.00
CA GLY A 515 5.79 -21.53 19.88
C GLY A 515 4.83 -22.54 19.22
N HIS A 516 4.33 -23.45 20.06
CA HIS A 516 3.54 -24.61 19.66
C HIS A 516 2.34 -24.82 20.58
N THR A 517 1.32 -25.49 20.05
CA THR A 517 0.14 -25.94 20.78
C THR A 517 -0.06 -27.44 20.50
N SER A 518 -0.40 -28.21 21.53
CA SER A 518 -0.73 -29.63 21.33
C SER A 518 -2.02 -29.76 20.53
N LYS A 519 -2.05 -30.66 19.53
CA LYS A 519 -3.22 -30.86 18.66
C LYS A 519 -4.50 -31.18 19.45
N GLN A 520 -4.40 -31.91 20.55
CA GLN A 520 -5.55 -32.23 21.41
C GLN A 520 -6.21 -30.99 22.06
N CYS A 521 -5.50 -29.87 22.14
CA CYS A 521 -6.00 -28.61 22.67
C CYS A 521 -6.55 -27.67 21.58
N ILE A 522 -6.54 -28.10 20.32
CA ILE A 522 -7.03 -27.35 19.17
C ILE A 522 -8.41 -27.85 18.80
N GLU A 523 -9.29 -26.94 18.40
CA GLU A 523 -10.64 -27.24 17.96
C GLU A 523 -10.68 -28.36 16.90
N PRO A 524 -11.53 -29.40 17.07
CA PRO A 524 -11.63 -30.52 16.13
C PRO A 524 -11.94 -30.09 14.69
N ASP A 525 -12.62 -28.97 14.50
CA ASP A 525 -12.99 -28.43 13.19
C ASP A 525 -11.77 -28.11 12.31
N LEU A 526 -10.61 -27.84 12.91
CA LEU A 526 -9.36 -27.57 12.19
C LEU A 526 -8.54 -28.82 11.90
N TRP A 527 -8.86 -29.98 12.50
CA TRP A 527 -8.06 -31.19 12.35
C TRP A 527 -7.94 -31.64 10.88
N PRO A 528 -9.01 -31.64 10.06
CA PRO A 528 -8.87 -32.00 8.65
C PRO A 528 -7.86 -31.13 7.90
N SER A 529 -7.85 -29.81 8.17
CA SER A 529 -6.91 -28.87 7.56
C SER A 529 -5.48 -29.08 8.07
N LEU A 530 -5.31 -29.37 9.37
CA LEU A 530 -4.00 -29.64 9.97
C LEU A 530 -3.38 -30.96 9.48
N GLU A 531 -4.22 -31.96 9.24
CA GLU A 531 -3.82 -33.28 8.73
C GLU A 531 -3.57 -33.28 7.22
N ALA A 532 -4.29 -32.46 6.46
CA ALA A 532 -4.18 -32.40 5.00
C ALA A 532 -2.90 -31.66 4.54
N ASP A 533 -2.32 -32.13 3.43
CA ASP A 533 -1.31 -31.39 2.67
C ASP A 533 -2.03 -30.58 1.59
N TYR A 534 -2.32 -29.31 1.86
CA TYR A 534 -3.00 -28.42 0.92
C TYR A 534 -2.24 -27.11 0.72
N VAL A 535 -2.51 -26.46 -0.41
CA VAL A 535 -1.97 -25.15 -0.80
C VAL A 535 -3.12 -24.21 -1.08
N ARG A 536 -2.98 -22.96 -0.62
CA ARG A 536 -3.89 -21.86 -0.98
C ARG A 536 -3.36 -21.14 -2.22
N GLU A 537 -4.06 -21.30 -3.34
CA GLU A 537 -3.68 -20.68 -4.61
C GLU A 537 -4.68 -19.59 -5.01
N TYR A 538 -4.18 -18.41 -5.40
CA TYR A 538 -5.03 -17.37 -5.95
C TYR A 538 -5.64 -17.83 -7.28
N SER A 539 -6.96 -17.77 -7.40
CA SER A 539 -7.70 -18.21 -8.58
C SER A 539 -8.02 -17.05 -9.52
N THR A 540 -8.91 -16.16 -9.07
CA THR A 540 -9.52 -15.11 -9.89
C THR A 540 -9.95 -13.94 -9.03
N PHE A 541 -10.26 -12.81 -9.67
CA PHE A 541 -10.98 -11.70 -9.05
C PHE A 541 -12.34 -11.50 -9.69
N THR A 542 -13.39 -11.33 -8.90
CA THR A 542 -14.74 -11.06 -9.39
C THR A 542 -15.16 -9.64 -9.04
N TRP A 543 -15.45 -8.84 -10.06
CA TRP A 543 -15.99 -7.49 -9.96
C TRP A 543 -17.52 -7.52 -9.88
N TYR A 544 -18.10 -6.68 -9.02
CA TYR A 544 -19.55 -6.50 -8.88
C TYR A 544 -19.97 -5.16 -9.52
N LEU A 545 -20.52 -5.23 -10.73
CA LEU A 545 -20.89 -4.07 -11.56
C LEU A 545 -22.32 -3.56 -11.32
N GLY A 546 -23.10 -4.28 -10.52
CA GLY A 546 -24.50 -4.00 -10.20
C GLY A 546 -25.14 -5.20 -9.52
N LYS A 547 -26.48 -5.16 -9.32
CA LYS A 547 -27.19 -6.23 -8.58
C LYS A 547 -27.00 -7.64 -9.15
N GLN A 548 -26.81 -7.78 -10.47
CA GLN A 548 -26.67 -9.07 -11.15
C GLN A 548 -25.45 -9.18 -12.08
N ARG A 549 -24.82 -8.06 -12.43
CA ARG A 549 -23.70 -8.06 -13.39
C ARG A 549 -22.38 -8.31 -12.67
N ARG A 550 -21.68 -9.38 -13.06
CA ARG A 550 -20.36 -9.75 -12.57
C ARG A 550 -19.37 -9.79 -13.74
N ALA A 551 -18.12 -9.45 -13.48
CA ALA A 551 -17.02 -9.65 -14.42
C ALA A 551 -15.86 -10.30 -13.69
N THR A 552 -15.35 -11.41 -14.21
CA THR A 552 -14.24 -12.14 -13.60
C THR A 552 -12.96 -11.88 -14.38
N SER A 553 -11.85 -11.74 -13.66
CA SER A 553 -10.52 -11.58 -14.22
C SER A 553 -9.56 -12.63 -13.66
N LEU A 554 -8.74 -13.20 -14.54
CA LEU A 554 -7.69 -14.18 -14.22
C LEU A 554 -6.38 -13.51 -13.79
N GLY A 555 -6.28 -12.19 -13.93
CA GLY A 555 -5.08 -11.42 -13.63
C GLY A 555 -4.14 -11.23 -14.82
N TYR A 556 -3.31 -10.19 -14.76
CA TYR A 556 -2.47 -9.75 -15.89
C TYR A 556 -1.63 -10.87 -16.52
N GLN A 557 -0.91 -11.66 -15.72
CA GLN A 557 -0.02 -12.70 -16.24
C GLN A 557 -0.78 -13.76 -17.05
N ARG A 558 -1.97 -14.17 -16.58
CA ARG A 558 -2.80 -15.18 -17.26
C ARG A 558 -3.57 -14.61 -18.46
N GLU A 559 -4.05 -13.38 -18.37
CA GLU A 559 -4.85 -12.74 -19.43
C GLU A 559 -4.01 -12.20 -20.58
N SER A 560 -2.82 -11.67 -20.28
CA SER A 560 -1.93 -11.12 -21.32
C SER A 560 -1.10 -12.21 -22.01
N GLY A 561 -0.96 -13.39 -21.40
CA GLY A 561 -0.05 -14.44 -21.85
C GLY A 561 1.43 -14.03 -21.83
N ARG A 562 1.75 -12.87 -21.24
CA ARG A 562 3.11 -12.34 -21.21
C ARG A 562 3.87 -12.99 -20.08
N ALA A 563 5.03 -13.56 -20.40
CA ALA A 563 6.02 -13.92 -19.40
C ALA A 563 6.49 -12.62 -18.72
N ILE A 564 6.14 -12.45 -17.45
CA ILE A 564 6.77 -11.45 -16.59
C ILE A 564 8.14 -12.02 -16.26
N GLU A 565 9.20 -11.25 -16.52
CA GLU A 565 10.53 -11.66 -16.14
C GLU A 565 10.56 -12.00 -14.64
N GLU A 566 11.13 -13.14 -14.28
CA GLU A 566 11.15 -13.61 -12.89
C GLU A 566 12.13 -12.77 -12.07
N VAL A 567 11.68 -11.62 -11.61
CA VAL A 567 12.43 -10.78 -10.67
C VAL A 567 12.17 -11.29 -9.26
N ARG A 568 13.16 -11.91 -8.62
CA ARG A 568 13.04 -12.46 -7.27
C ARG A 568 13.27 -11.41 -6.20
N ASP A 569 12.51 -11.52 -5.11
CA ASP A 569 12.81 -10.79 -3.88
C ASP A 569 13.94 -11.49 -3.14
N MET A 570 14.94 -10.73 -2.69
CA MET A 570 16.04 -11.20 -1.85
C MET A 570 15.64 -11.08 -0.37
N VAL A 571 14.93 -12.10 0.11
CA VAL A 571 14.52 -12.21 1.52
C VAL A 571 15.46 -13.07 2.36
N GLU A 572 16.57 -13.55 1.80
CA GLU A 572 17.57 -14.30 2.55
C GLU A 572 18.30 -13.39 3.55
N VAL A 573 18.40 -13.83 4.80
CA VAL A 573 19.14 -13.09 5.83
C VAL A 573 20.64 -13.29 5.67
N ARG A 574 21.42 -12.25 5.98
CA ARG A 574 22.88 -12.32 6.03
C ARG A 574 23.33 -12.58 7.46
N LEU A 575 24.19 -13.58 7.65
CA LEU A 575 24.81 -13.84 8.94
C LEU A 575 25.87 -12.76 9.24
N PRO A 576 25.97 -12.28 10.49
CA PRO A 576 27.01 -11.33 10.86
C PRO A 576 28.39 -11.97 10.73
N GLY A 577 29.30 -11.34 9.98
CA GLY A 577 30.72 -11.69 10.04
C GLY A 577 31.36 -11.24 11.36
N ASP A 578 32.59 -11.71 11.66
CA ASP A 578 33.31 -11.42 12.92
C ASP A 578 33.43 -9.91 13.26
N LYS A 579 33.34 -9.03 12.25
CA LYS A 579 33.40 -7.56 12.40
C LYS A 579 32.08 -6.91 12.86
N CYS A 580 30.97 -7.64 12.94
CA CYS A 580 29.63 -7.09 13.19
C CYS A 580 29.17 -7.15 14.66
N GLN A 581 30.10 -7.20 15.61
CA GLN A 581 29.80 -7.28 17.06
C GLN A 581 29.60 -5.92 17.75
N ALA A 582 29.52 -4.82 17.00
CA ALA A 582 29.33 -3.49 17.59
C ALA A 582 28.03 -3.45 18.43
N PRO A 583 28.07 -2.93 19.68
CA PRO A 583 26.90 -2.88 20.56
C PRO A 583 25.75 -2.09 19.92
N CYS A 584 24.53 -2.39 20.35
CA CYS A 584 23.35 -1.63 19.95
C CYS A 584 23.55 -0.16 20.32
N ARG A 585 23.40 0.76 19.37
CA ARG A 585 23.69 2.19 19.60
C ARG A 585 22.53 2.92 20.27
N HIS A 586 21.35 2.30 20.30
CA HIS A 586 20.11 2.89 20.82
C HIS A 586 19.30 1.86 21.60
N ASP A 587 18.47 2.32 22.53
CA ASP A 587 17.56 1.43 23.24
C ASP A 587 16.49 0.87 22.30
N ILE A 588 16.37 -0.46 22.27
CA ILE A 588 15.39 -1.17 21.45
C ILE A 588 13.99 -0.93 22.02
N LYS A 589 13.10 -0.36 21.21
CA LYS A 589 11.72 -0.02 21.63
C LYS A 589 10.87 -1.27 21.78
N LEU A 590 10.04 -1.33 22.81
CA LEU A 590 9.14 -2.47 23.06
C LEU A 590 7.97 -2.53 22.08
N ALA A 591 7.46 -1.38 21.64
CA ALA A 591 6.16 -1.27 20.96
C ALA A 591 5.98 -2.19 19.74
N PRO A 592 6.93 -2.32 18.79
CA PRO A 592 6.74 -3.18 17.62
C PRO A 592 6.56 -4.66 17.95
N SER A 593 7.40 -5.20 18.83
CA SER A 593 7.24 -6.58 19.28
C SER A 593 5.94 -6.74 20.07
N LYS A 594 5.63 -5.81 20.99
CA LYS A 594 4.40 -5.86 21.79
C LYS A 594 3.16 -5.92 20.91
N GLU A 595 3.06 -5.01 19.94
CA GLU A 595 1.95 -4.93 19.00
C GLU A 595 1.81 -6.20 18.16
N ALA A 596 2.91 -6.72 17.60
CA ALA A 596 2.88 -7.94 16.81
C ALA A 596 2.48 -9.18 17.65
N THR A 597 2.96 -9.28 18.89
CA THR A 597 2.58 -10.36 19.82
C THR A 597 1.13 -10.24 20.28
N LEU A 598 0.64 -9.03 20.54
CA LEU A 598 -0.78 -8.80 20.88
C LEU A 598 -1.71 -9.17 19.72
N ASN A 599 -1.34 -8.84 18.47
CA ASN A 599 -2.08 -9.29 17.28
C ASN A 599 -2.11 -10.82 17.16
N MET A 600 -0.98 -11.49 17.44
CA MET A 600 -0.93 -12.95 17.51
C MET A 600 -1.88 -13.50 18.59
N LEU A 601 -1.81 -12.99 19.82
CA LEU A 601 -2.67 -13.44 20.92
C LEU A 601 -4.15 -13.20 20.63
N SER A 602 -4.49 -12.04 20.07
CA SER A 602 -5.86 -11.65 19.69
C SER A 602 -6.55 -12.68 18.78
N LEU A 603 -5.79 -13.32 17.91
CA LEU A 603 -6.28 -14.31 16.94
C LEU A 603 -6.09 -15.75 17.42
N LEU A 604 -5.19 -15.98 18.38
CA LEU A 604 -5.06 -17.27 19.05
C LEU A 604 -6.23 -17.55 20.01
N VAL A 605 -6.80 -16.52 20.64
CA VAL A 605 -7.99 -16.68 21.51
C VAL A 605 -9.26 -16.98 20.72
N GLU A 606 -9.30 -16.66 19.43
CA GLU A 606 -10.45 -16.91 18.56
C GLU A 606 -10.34 -18.31 17.94
N ASP A 607 -11.38 -19.13 18.10
CA ASP A 607 -11.47 -20.46 17.46
C ASP A 607 -12.00 -20.38 16.01
N ALA A 608 -12.07 -21.51 15.31
CA ALA A 608 -12.62 -21.60 13.95
C ALA A 608 -14.08 -21.11 13.82
N SER A 609 -14.88 -21.16 14.89
CA SER A 609 -16.28 -20.69 14.91
C SER A 609 -16.40 -19.18 15.10
N GLY A 610 -15.34 -18.51 15.56
CA GLY A 610 -15.35 -17.09 15.92
C GLY A 610 -15.55 -16.82 17.41
N THR A 611 -15.62 -17.86 18.24
CA THR A 611 -15.73 -17.73 19.68
C THR A 611 -14.37 -17.36 20.27
N ARG A 612 -14.33 -16.37 21.17
CA ARG A 612 -13.09 -15.87 21.79
C ARG A 612 -12.99 -16.34 23.23
N HIS A 613 -12.00 -17.18 23.53
CA HIS A 613 -11.76 -17.71 24.86
C HIS A 613 -10.27 -17.95 25.11
N TRP A 614 -9.81 -17.66 26.34
CA TRP A 614 -8.38 -17.74 26.70
C TRP A 614 -7.78 -19.15 26.57
N ALA A 615 -8.58 -20.18 26.82
CA ALA A 615 -8.14 -21.57 26.66
C ALA A 615 -7.67 -21.87 25.22
N ASN A 616 -8.22 -21.17 24.22
CA ASN A 616 -7.89 -21.39 22.81
C ASN A 616 -6.47 -20.95 22.47
N ALA A 617 -5.92 -19.97 23.20
CA ALA A 617 -4.57 -19.50 22.97
C ALA A 617 -3.49 -20.46 23.48
N ALA A 618 -3.85 -21.39 24.38
CA ALA A 618 -2.96 -22.34 25.03
C ALA A 618 -1.67 -21.67 25.57
N VAL A 619 -1.80 -20.44 26.09
CA VAL A 619 -0.73 -19.73 26.79
C VAL A 619 -1.16 -19.58 28.24
N LEU A 620 -0.35 -20.11 29.17
CA LEU A 620 -0.61 -20.01 30.61
C LEU A 620 -0.30 -18.58 31.08
N LEU A 621 -1.18 -17.65 30.78
CA LEU A 621 -1.04 -16.25 31.16
C LEU A 621 -2.23 -15.84 32.01
N GLN A 622 -1.96 -15.53 33.27
CA GLN A 622 -2.89 -14.78 34.08
C GLN A 622 -2.92 -13.34 33.54
N ASN A 623 -4.06 -12.63 33.67
CA ASN A 623 -4.31 -11.26 33.18
C ASN A 623 -3.31 -10.16 33.64
N LEU A 624 -2.20 -10.53 34.27
CA LEU A 624 -1.16 -9.68 34.86
C LEU A 624 0.15 -9.65 34.05
N HIS A 625 0.26 -10.40 32.95
CA HIS A 625 1.51 -10.46 32.18
C HIS A 625 1.89 -9.07 31.61
N PRO A 626 3.15 -8.61 31.71
CA PRO A 626 3.57 -7.28 31.28
C PRO A 626 3.20 -6.92 29.83
N TRP A 627 3.21 -7.88 28.91
CA TRP A 627 2.86 -7.66 27.50
C TRP A 627 1.37 -7.43 27.27
N MET A 628 0.51 -7.89 28.19
CA MET A 628 -0.94 -7.72 28.10
C MET A 628 -1.42 -6.45 28.79
N ARG A 629 -0.55 -5.75 29.54
CA ARG A 629 -0.92 -4.47 30.16
C ARG A 629 -1.38 -3.48 29.09
N ASP A 630 -2.48 -2.80 29.38
CA ASP A 630 -3.13 -1.81 28.52
C ASP A 630 -3.73 -2.38 27.22
N TRP A 631 -3.88 -3.70 27.11
CA TRP A 631 -4.57 -4.28 25.97
C TRP A 631 -6.09 -4.23 26.16
N GLU A 632 -6.77 -3.34 25.43
CA GLU A 632 -8.23 -3.15 25.46
C GLU A 632 -9.02 -4.44 25.09
N GLY A 633 -8.39 -5.42 24.46
CA GLY A 633 -9.01 -6.71 24.13
C GLY A 633 -9.30 -7.61 25.34
N LEU A 634 -8.69 -7.33 26.50
CA LEU A 634 -8.87 -8.10 27.74
C LEU A 634 -10.31 -8.04 28.30
N ASP A 635 -10.99 -6.91 28.14
CA ASP A 635 -12.31 -6.65 28.74
C ASP A 635 -13.47 -7.34 27.99
N THR A 636 -13.19 -7.91 26.82
CA THR A 636 -14.20 -8.53 25.93
C THR A 636 -14.24 -10.06 25.98
N MET A 637 -13.49 -10.69 26.89
CA MET A 637 -13.32 -12.16 26.89
C MET A 637 -14.00 -12.86 28.06
N GLU A 638 -14.57 -14.03 27.79
CA GLU A 638 -15.06 -14.94 28.83
C GLU A 638 -13.86 -15.50 29.62
N ILE A 639 -13.85 -15.21 30.92
CA ILE A 639 -12.82 -15.70 31.84
C ILE A 639 -13.19 -17.14 32.22
N PRO A 640 -12.26 -18.11 32.15
CA PRO A 640 -12.54 -19.46 32.61
C PRO A 640 -12.98 -19.42 34.07
N ASP A 641 -14.16 -20.00 34.35
CA ASP A 641 -14.76 -20.08 35.68
C ASP A 641 -13.72 -20.52 36.71
N ARG A 642 -13.26 -19.57 37.53
CA ARG A 642 -12.73 -19.93 38.83
C ARG A 642 -13.90 -20.53 39.58
N ARG A 643 -13.86 -21.84 39.84
CA ARG A 643 -14.59 -22.44 40.96
C ARG A 643 -14.15 -21.70 42.22
N ALA A 644 -14.84 -20.62 42.55
CA ALA A 644 -14.87 -20.08 43.90
C ALA A 644 -15.66 -21.10 44.74
N PRO A 645 -15.18 -21.46 45.95
CA PRO A 645 -15.98 -22.27 46.85
C PRO A 645 -17.23 -21.46 47.24
N ASP A 646 -18.39 -22.08 47.05
CA ASP A 646 -19.72 -21.71 47.56
C ASP A 646 -19.82 -20.31 48.17
N ALA A 647 -20.21 -19.33 47.35
CA ALA A 647 -20.67 -18.02 47.82
C ALA A 647 -22.03 -17.71 47.21
N ASP A 648 -23.04 -18.22 47.92
CA ASP A 648 -24.42 -17.73 48.09
C ASP A 648 -25.18 -17.27 46.83
N ASP A 649 -26.12 -18.14 46.41
CA ASP A 649 -27.24 -17.83 45.52
C ASP A 649 -28.04 -16.65 46.06
N THR A 650 -27.66 -15.44 45.66
CA THR A 650 -28.55 -14.29 45.71
C THR A 650 -28.85 -13.85 44.28
N PRO A 651 -30.13 -13.88 43.84
CA PRO A 651 -30.48 -13.48 42.50
C PRO A 651 -30.13 -12.01 42.32
N LYS A 652 -29.19 -11.72 41.39
CA LYS A 652 -28.88 -10.37 40.96
C LYS A 652 -30.17 -9.70 40.52
N ARG A 653 -30.53 -8.59 41.18
CA ARG A 653 -31.65 -7.76 40.76
C ARG A 653 -31.43 -7.32 39.30
N PRO A 654 -32.48 -7.36 38.46
CA PRO A 654 -32.40 -6.81 37.11
C PRO A 654 -31.97 -5.34 37.16
N SER A 655 -31.34 -4.87 36.08
CA SER A 655 -30.97 -3.47 35.96
C SER A 655 -32.20 -2.57 36.11
N TRP A 656 -32.01 -1.36 36.64
CA TRP A 656 -33.10 -0.39 36.86
C TRP A 656 -33.93 -0.16 35.58
N PHE A 657 -33.28 -0.16 34.41
CA PHE A 657 -33.92 -0.08 33.10
C PHE A 657 -34.82 -1.28 32.77
N LEU A 658 -34.38 -2.51 33.06
CA LEU A 658 -35.21 -3.71 32.87
C LEU A 658 -36.42 -3.69 33.82
N GLN A 659 -36.23 -3.12 35.01
CA GLN A 659 -37.27 -3.00 36.01
C GLN A 659 -38.35 -1.98 35.57
N GLU A 660 -37.95 -0.82 35.05
CA GLU A 660 -38.87 0.17 34.48
C GLU A 660 -39.60 -0.32 33.22
N TRP A 661 -38.94 -1.17 32.41
CA TRP A 661 -39.57 -1.80 31.25
C TRP A 661 -40.60 -2.87 31.65
N ILE A 662 -40.29 -3.70 32.65
CA ILE A 662 -41.24 -4.68 33.22
C ILE A 662 -42.44 -3.97 33.88
N GLU A 663 -42.22 -2.81 34.47
CA GLU A 663 -43.25 -1.98 35.11
C GLU A 663 -44.08 -1.16 34.10
N GLY A 664 -43.82 -1.28 32.79
CA GLY A 664 -44.64 -0.65 31.74
C GLY A 664 -44.48 0.87 31.66
N MET A 665 -43.43 1.44 32.26
CA MET A 665 -43.25 2.90 32.36
C MET A 665 -42.82 3.56 31.04
N HIS A 666 -42.62 2.78 29.98
CA HIS A 666 -42.23 3.26 28.65
C HIS A 666 -43.24 2.94 27.53
N GLU A 667 -44.42 2.40 27.85
CA GLU A 667 -45.51 2.29 26.88
C GLU A 667 -46.40 3.54 26.94
N GLY A 668 -46.02 4.56 26.17
CA GLY A 668 -46.87 5.73 25.95
C GLY A 668 -46.12 7.00 25.58
N ASN A 669 -45.78 7.16 24.31
CA ASN A 669 -46.16 8.33 23.52
C ASN A 669 -45.71 8.16 22.06
N GLU A 670 -46.70 8.27 21.16
CA GLU A 670 -46.56 8.51 19.73
C GLU A 670 -45.78 9.79 19.41
#